data_AF-A0A936QHC1-F1
#
_entry.id   AF-A0A936QHC1-F1
#
_cell.length_a   1.000
_cell.length_b   1.000
_cell.length_c   1.000
_cell.angle_alpha   90.00
_cell.angle_beta   90.00
_cell.angle_gamma   90.00
#
_symmetry.space_group_name_H-M   'P 1'
#
loop_
_entity.id
_entity.type
_entity.pdbx_description
1 polymer ?
#
loop_
_entity_poly.entity_id
_entity_poly.type
_entity_poly.pdbx_seq_one_letter_code
_entity_poly.pdbx_strand_id
1 'polypeptide(L)'
;METTSRSYISSSKLKYLVILSFVFLLGFTVYKMMEFEDSIREQRIVRINVGGEKKKLIPVISNALLKEKADNSEHLFKSGKKYFSVLEKKIREGKQVQEWKNHFLKGVNMGVAIPGSYPSEFRATYDTYMDWLRKIADMNSNTIRTYTILPPEFYEAFAQYNSENNNKPLYLMQGVWADETDSNNYFEKEYLERFQNEIKDVIDVIHGKAVINERRGHASGIYSRDISQYTIAILLGREWEPVTVTTTNKKNSSLVNYNGSFISLPAGNPMEVWLAGMMDFTVHYETQIYEEQRPVSFVNWLPTDPMYHNSEFIENKKVREYDNDIESIDFRKFYSTDLFKAGIFASYHAYPYYPDFVYLDKKYTTAVNAAGNKDNYYGYLKDLKENCTDMPLLITEYGVPSSRGNSHYSTFGFHQGGHSEEDQAEVNKTLTEDIYNTGCGGAIYFEWMDEWFKFNWLVIDFEVPAERRKFWHNMENPEQNFGVLAVEQRSKTIDGIEDDWKSNELISGEDKYKFSASSDAEYYYMKYNLPEFSFDKSNIHIAIDTYDKKKGDHKLPFLEKDLDRGAEFLINFINKDSAEILVDEKYSVYSDIYNDYVPLYASKENSDGKFVRQILLSNRERESLEGDKTPRIVYDRSSLTFGNSGEYTSSNSNWFWNEKDKIIEIRIPWHLLNVSDPSSLNVLDDKAGTGDIESSETDGFNICTFITDKQDKNAIQIPDNQSDFYSWKKWETPEYKTRFKKSYYMFKELFHSMEVTEDTAENKITPAFRITDWFENKHGALSISFDDASMTQYTEGVPVMDKYGIKATFALVSEWMNENPSLSAEKGNFSIEKFGYKQARELLESGNEIASHNEIHEKLDTVPEERVLNMMVNSKQTIEKNINHPVYTFVFPYSSTKAFLFPLTVKAGFLFARTGTDQTNIKDNLDFTKLATIAIYNENNPTPEEFKEKIDSAYDKWIILNYHHIFPDDSKEMNLLRYHNVTNTYSVTPAMFERQMRLARNSDHWIAPVSTVGRYVKQRINSRLEITDHDDRILLKIVNDLDRNIFNIPLTIEFTTDWKVIKVSNSLNDGIYNPRNNKVYINVLPNEEIIIENITEE
;
A
#
# COMPACT_ATOMS: atom_id res chain seq x y z
N MET A 1 16.42 -77.38 -58.86
CA MET A 1 16.03 -76.20 -59.67
C MET A 1 14.75 -75.64 -59.09
N GLU A 2 14.82 -74.34 -58.77
CA GLU A 2 13.78 -73.31 -58.59
C GLU A 2 12.43 -73.61 -57.92
N THR A 3 12.13 -72.73 -56.96
CA THR A 3 10.91 -72.58 -56.17
C THR A 3 10.35 -71.17 -56.36
N THR A 4 9.02 -71.03 -56.32
CA THR A 4 8.31 -69.74 -56.27
C THR A 4 7.37 -69.73 -55.05
N SER A 5 7.45 -68.67 -54.25
CA SER A 5 6.64 -68.44 -53.05
C SER A 5 5.62 -67.31 -53.28
N ARG A 6 4.38 -67.52 -52.82
CA ARG A 6 3.33 -66.51 -52.72
C ARG A 6 3.37 -65.91 -51.32
N SER A 7 3.43 -64.58 -51.20
CA SER A 7 3.27 -63.87 -49.93
C SER A 7 1.82 -63.40 -49.74
N TYR A 8 1.25 -63.73 -48.58
CA TYR A 8 0.02 -63.15 -48.06
C TYR A 8 0.37 -61.79 -47.41
N ILE A 9 -0.15 -60.69 -47.95
CA ILE A 9 -0.11 -59.38 -47.28
C ILE A 9 -1.35 -59.30 -46.39
N SER A 10 -1.16 -59.18 -45.08
CA SER A 10 -2.25 -59.13 -44.09
C SER A 10 -3.07 -57.84 -44.21
N SER A 11 -4.40 -57.97 -44.13
CA SER A 11 -5.36 -56.84 -44.21
C SER A 11 -5.20 -55.78 -43.12
N SER A 12 -4.40 -56.06 -42.07
CA SER A 12 -4.04 -55.10 -41.03
C SER A 12 -3.10 -54.00 -41.53
N LYS A 13 -2.10 -54.31 -42.37
CA LYS A 13 -1.13 -53.32 -42.87
C LYS A 13 -1.78 -52.30 -43.81
N LEU A 14 -2.76 -52.72 -44.60
CA LEU A 14 -3.51 -51.82 -45.48
C LEU A 14 -4.41 -50.86 -44.68
N LYS A 15 -5.01 -51.33 -43.58
CA LYS A 15 -5.79 -50.47 -42.67
C LYS A 15 -4.92 -49.42 -41.98
N TYR A 16 -3.74 -49.80 -41.48
CA TYR A 16 -2.81 -48.84 -40.89
C TYR A 16 -2.31 -47.83 -41.92
N LEU A 17 -2.07 -48.24 -43.16
CA LEU A 17 -1.65 -47.32 -44.22
C LEU A 17 -2.75 -46.30 -44.55
N VAL A 18 -4.02 -46.74 -44.60
CA VAL A 18 -5.19 -45.86 -44.81
C VAL A 18 -5.40 -44.91 -43.64
N ILE A 19 -5.28 -45.38 -42.39
CA ILE A 19 -5.38 -44.53 -41.20
C ILE A 19 -4.25 -43.50 -41.18
N LEU A 20 -3.01 -43.91 -41.47
CA LEU A 20 -1.87 -43.00 -41.56
C LEU A 20 -2.09 -41.95 -42.66
N SER A 21 -2.70 -42.35 -43.79
CA SER A 21 -3.06 -41.44 -44.87
C SER A 21 -4.10 -40.40 -44.42
N PHE A 22 -5.13 -40.81 -43.66
CA PHE A 22 -6.13 -39.90 -43.12
C PHE A 22 -5.57 -38.97 -42.04
N VAL A 23 -4.67 -39.46 -41.18
CA VAL A 23 -3.98 -38.61 -40.18
C VAL A 23 -3.09 -37.58 -40.88
N PHE A 24 -2.38 -37.99 -41.93
CA PHE A 24 -1.55 -37.07 -42.71
C PHE A 24 -2.40 -36.04 -43.47
N LEU A 25 -3.53 -36.46 -44.04
CA LEU A 25 -4.47 -35.57 -44.71
C LEU A 25 -5.10 -34.59 -43.72
N LEU A 26 -5.47 -35.05 -42.52
CA LEU A 26 -6.01 -34.19 -41.46
C LEU A 26 -4.95 -33.20 -40.98
N GLY A 27 -3.73 -33.65 -40.70
CA GLY A 27 -2.62 -32.78 -40.32
C GLY A 27 -2.29 -31.74 -41.40
N PHE A 28 -2.32 -32.13 -42.68
CA PHE A 28 -2.14 -31.22 -43.80
C PHE A 28 -3.31 -30.24 -43.95
N THR A 29 -4.54 -30.68 -43.70
CA THR A 29 -5.74 -29.82 -43.77
C THR A 29 -5.74 -28.81 -42.63
N VAL A 30 -5.43 -29.24 -41.40
CA VAL A 30 -5.26 -28.35 -40.24
C VAL A 30 -4.13 -27.36 -40.49
N TYR A 31 -2.97 -27.81 -40.99
CA TYR A 31 -1.87 -26.93 -41.35
C TYR A 31 -2.28 -25.90 -42.41
N LYS A 32 -3.01 -26.31 -43.45
CA LYS A 32 -3.52 -25.39 -44.49
C LYS A 32 -4.62 -24.46 -43.98
N MET A 33 -5.43 -24.87 -43.02
CA MET A 33 -6.41 -24.02 -42.36
C MET A 33 -5.72 -22.97 -41.47
N MET A 34 -4.70 -23.35 -40.71
CA MET A 34 -3.88 -22.42 -39.93
C MET A 34 -3.14 -21.44 -40.83
N GLU A 35 -2.47 -21.91 -41.89
CA GLU A 35 -1.77 -21.05 -42.87
C GLU A 35 -2.74 -20.09 -43.58
N PHE A 36 -3.96 -20.55 -43.89
CA PHE A 36 -5.00 -19.72 -44.51
C PHE A 36 -5.57 -18.70 -43.51
N GLU A 37 -5.80 -19.09 -42.26
CA GLU A 37 -6.24 -18.20 -41.20
C GLU A 37 -5.19 -17.12 -40.90
N ASP A 38 -3.91 -17.51 -40.81
CA ASP A 38 -2.77 -16.59 -40.69
C ASP A 38 -2.69 -15.66 -41.90
N SER A 39 -2.92 -16.15 -43.11
CA SER A 39 -2.94 -15.31 -44.32
C SER A 39 -4.12 -14.33 -44.35
N ILE A 40 -5.29 -14.71 -43.85
CA ILE A 40 -6.46 -13.82 -43.71
C ILE A 40 -6.20 -12.79 -42.61
N ARG A 41 -5.60 -13.22 -41.49
CA ARG A 41 -5.17 -12.35 -40.41
C ARG A 41 -4.18 -11.32 -40.95
N GLU A 42 -3.17 -11.73 -41.73
CA GLU A 42 -2.21 -10.84 -42.38
C GLU A 42 -2.84 -9.93 -43.45
N GLN A 43 -3.77 -10.42 -44.27
CA GLN A 43 -4.43 -9.63 -45.32
C GLN A 43 -5.37 -8.55 -44.77
N ARG A 44 -5.83 -8.67 -43.52
CA ARG A 44 -6.55 -7.60 -42.81
C ARG A 44 -5.61 -6.54 -42.22
N ILE A 45 -4.29 -6.75 -42.27
CA ILE A 45 -3.28 -5.82 -41.77
C ILE A 45 -2.81 -4.92 -42.92
N VAL A 46 -3.26 -3.67 -42.92
CA VAL A 46 -2.51 -2.61 -43.60
C VAL A 46 -1.32 -2.28 -42.69
N ARG A 47 -0.14 -2.88 -42.94
CA ARG A 47 1.09 -2.45 -42.27
C ARG A 47 1.48 -1.07 -42.79
N ILE A 48 0.97 -0.03 -42.16
CA ILE A 48 1.45 1.33 -42.38
C ILE A 48 2.77 1.44 -41.61
N ASN A 49 3.88 1.35 -42.33
CA ASN A 49 5.19 1.65 -41.78
C ASN A 49 5.30 3.18 -41.64
N VAL A 50 4.90 3.73 -40.48
CA VAL A 50 5.08 5.16 -40.19
C VAL A 50 6.50 5.38 -39.69
N GLY A 51 7.46 5.27 -40.60
CA GLY A 51 8.74 5.95 -40.41
C GLY A 51 8.53 7.45 -40.60
N GLY A 52 8.68 8.23 -39.54
CA GLY A 52 8.78 9.69 -39.60
C GLY A 52 7.62 10.44 -38.94
N GLU A 53 7.99 11.28 -37.97
CA GLU A 53 7.16 12.20 -37.15
C GLU A 53 6.40 11.57 -35.97
N LYS A 54 6.77 12.01 -34.74
CA LYS A 54 5.99 11.78 -33.51
C LYS A 54 4.61 12.42 -33.67
N LYS A 55 3.63 11.68 -34.19
CA LYS A 55 2.23 12.11 -34.19
C LYS A 55 1.74 12.19 -32.74
N LYS A 56 0.92 13.20 -32.43
CA LYS A 56 0.23 13.27 -31.14
C LYS A 56 -0.64 12.03 -30.96
N LEU A 57 -0.68 11.48 -29.75
CA LEU A 57 -1.48 10.28 -29.43
C LEU A 57 -2.97 10.52 -29.64
N ILE A 58 -3.45 11.72 -29.29
CA ILE A 58 -4.81 12.19 -29.58
C ILE A 58 -4.73 13.22 -30.71
N PRO A 59 -5.41 12.99 -31.86
CA PRO A 59 -5.56 13.99 -32.90
C PRO A 59 -6.19 15.28 -32.36
N VAL A 60 -5.72 16.46 -32.77
CA VAL A 60 -6.31 17.72 -32.30
C VAL A 60 -7.63 17.98 -33.02
N ILE A 61 -8.72 18.16 -32.28
CA ILE A 61 -10.04 18.57 -32.78
C ILE A 61 -10.53 19.84 -32.07
N SER A 62 -11.60 20.46 -32.57
CA SER A 62 -12.22 21.61 -31.90
C SER A 62 -13.01 21.17 -30.65
N ASN A 63 -13.14 22.05 -29.66
CA ASN A 63 -13.94 21.77 -28.47
C ASN A 63 -15.41 21.47 -28.80
N ALA A 64 -15.95 22.08 -29.86
CA ALA A 64 -17.31 21.79 -30.33
C ALA A 64 -17.45 20.34 -30.84
N LEU A 65 -16.46 19.85 -31.59
CA LEU A 65 -16.46 18.46 -32.05
C LEU A 65 -16.19 17.47 -30.91
N LEU A 66 -15.36 17.86 -29.92
CA LEU A 66 -15.15 17.03 -28.73
C LEU A 66 -16.44 16.91 -27.91
N LYS A 67 -17.17 18.02 -27.71
CA LYS A 67 -18.48 18.00 -27.06
C LYS A 67 -19.48 17.14 -27.84
N GLU A 68 -19.58 17.31 -29.16
CA GLU A 68 -20.45 16.47 -30.00
C GLU A 68 -20.14 14.97 -29.83
N LYS A 69 -18.85 14.60 -29.80
CA LYS A 69 -18.43 13.22 -29.56
C LYS A 69 -18.80 12.74 -28.16
N ALA A 70 -18.58 13.56 -27.13
CA ALA A 70 -18.94 13.23 -25.75
C ALA A 70 -20.46 13.05 -25.57
N ASP A 71 -21.27 13.90 -26.19
CA ASP A 71 -22.74 13.83 -26.14
C ASP A 71 -23.26 12.58 -26.87
N ASN A 72 -22.58 12.14 -27.92
CA ASN A 72 -22.90 10.92 -28.66
C ASN A 72 -22.30 9.64 -28.04
N SER A 73 -21.43 9.76 -27.03
CA SER A 73 -20.70 8.62 -26.50
C SER A 73 -21.62 7.59 -25.84
N GLU A 74 -21.51 6.33 -26.24
CA GLU A 74 -22.17 5.23 -25.53
C GLU A 74 -21.48 4.99 -24.18
N HIS A 75 -22.29 4.77 -23.14
CA HIS A 75 -21.81 4.44 -21.81
C HIS A 75 -22.72 3.39 -21.19
N LEU A 76 -22.25 2.15 -21.13
CA LEU A 76 -22.99 1.02 -20.56
C LEU A 76 -22.81 0.89 -19.04
N PHE A 77 -21.86 1.65 -18.50
CA PHE A 77 -21.43 1.62 -17.11
C PHE A 77 -21.30 3.03 -16.58
N LYS A 78 -21.66 3.25 -15.32
CA LYS A 78 -21.38 4.50 -14.62
C LYS A 78 -21.13 4.30 -13.13
N SER A 79 -20.34 5.18 -12.54
CA SER A 79 -20.22 5.31 -11.08
C SER A 79 -21.49 5.97 -10.53
N GLY A 80 -22.24 5.27 -9.68
CA GLY A 80 -23.32 5.87 -8.88
C GLY A 80 -22.77 6.57 -7.63
N LYS A 81 -23.63 6.97 -6.68
CA LYS A 81 -23.18 7.55 -5.40
C LYS A 81 -22.49 6.53 -4.48
N LYS A 82 -22.95 5.27 -4.52
CA LYS A 82 -22.48 4.18 -3.64
C LYS A 82 -22.03 2.93 -4.39
N TYR A 83 -22.72 2.60 -5.47
CA TYR A 83 -22.51 1.39 -6.27
C TYR A 83 -22.28 1.72 -7.74
N PHE A 84 -21.75 0.77 -8.50
CA PHE A 84 -21.72 0.85 -9.96
C PHE A 84 -23.11 0.62 -10.53
N SER A 85 -23.46 1.33 -11.58
CA SER A 85 -24.69 1.06 -12.34
C SER A 85 -24.34 0.50 -13.72
N VAL A 86 -25.04 -0.55 -14.12
CA VAL A 86 -24.94 -1.18 -15.45
C VAL A 86 -26.24 -0.92 -16.21
N LEU A 87 -26.14 -0.59 -17.49
CA LEU A 87 -27.29 -0.40 -18.38
C LEU A 87 -27.81 -1.75 -18.90
N GLU A 88 -28.91 -2.24 -18.34
CA GLU A 88 -29.52 -3.52 -18.71
C GLU A 88 -30.65 -3.32 -19.73
N LYS A 89 -30.76 -4.25 -20.70
CA LYS A 89 -31.84 -4.29 -21.69
C LYS A 89 -32.95 -5.22 -21.17
N LYS A 90 -34.15 -4.69 -20.93
CA LYS A 90 -35.35 -5.47 -20.55
C LYS A 90 -36.47 -5.36 -21.57
N ILE A 91 -37.34 -6.37 -21.63
CA ILE A 91 -38.56 -6.32 -22.42
C ILE A 91 -39.73 -5.93 -21.51
N ARG A 92 -40.33 -4.77 -21.74
CA ARG A 92 -41.54 -4.31 -21.05
C ARG A 92 -42.63 -4.06 -22.09
N GLU A 93 -43.77 -4.73 -21.93
CA GLU A 93 -44.93 -4.61 -22.85
C GLU A 93 -44.58 -4.87 -24.33
N GLY A 94 -43.66 -5.80 -24.59
CA GLY A 94 -43.20 -6.13 -25.95
C GLY A 94 -42.23 -5.12 -26.58
N LYS A 95 -41.79 -4.10 -25.83
CA LYS A 95 -40.74 -3.15 -26.24
C LYS A 95 -39.48 -3.37 -25.42
N GLN A 96 -38.32 -3.23 -26.07
CA GLN A 96 -37.03 -3.23 -25.38
C GLN A 96 -36.82 -1.86 -24.74
N VAL A 97 -36.61 -1.84 -23.42
CA VAL A 97 -36.35 -0.66 -22.60
C VAL A 97 -34.98 -0.85 -21.95
N GLN A 98 -34.20 0.22 -21.85
CA GLN A 98 -32.94 0.23 -21.12
C GLN A 98 -33.16 0.79 -19.72
N GLU A 99 -32.58 0.16 -18.71
CA GLU A 99 -32.64 0.64 -17.32
C GLU A 99 -31.29 0.49 -16.62
N TRP A 100 -30.96 1.47 -15.79
CA TRP A 100 -29.77 1.41 -14.94
C TRP A 100 -30.05 0.55 -13.72
N LYS A 101 -29.21 -0.45 -13.48
CA LYS A 101 -29.28 -1.30 -12.29
C LYS A 101 -27.98 -1.20 -11.50
N ASN A 102 -28.10 -1.04 -10.18
CA ASN A 102 -26.94 -1.00 -9.30
C ASN A 102 -26.40 -2.40 -9.02
N HIS A 103 -25.08 -2.52 -9.00
CA HIS A 103 -24.35 -3.76 -8.73
C HIS A 103 -23.30 -3.52 -7.66
N PHE A 104 -23.25 -4.43 -6.69
CA PHE A 104 -22.07 -4.62 -5.85
C PHE A 104 -21.07 -5.44 -6.65
N LEU A 105 -19.88 -4.90 -6.91
CA LEU A 105 -18.87 -5.63 -7.67
C LEU A 105 -18.22 -6.65 -6.75
N LYS A 106 -18.36 -7.93 -7.08
CA LYS A 106 -17.84 -9.06 -6.31
C LYS A 106 -17.02 -9.92 -7.24
N GLY A 107 -15.73 -10.00 -6.96
CA GLY A 107 -14.77 -10.46 -7.95
C GLY A 107 -13.50 -11.04 -7.39
N VAL A 108 -12.60 -11.40 -8.31
CA VAL A 108 -11.24 -11.86 -8.01
C VAL A 108 -10.23 -11.13 -8.88
N ASN A 109 -9.06 -10.91 -8.30
CA ASN A 109 -7.86 -10.53 -9.03
C ASN A 109 -7.29 -11.74 -9.75
N MET A 110 -6.93 -11.57 -11.02
CA MET A 110 -6.41 -12.65 -11.84
C MET A 110 -4.90 -12.48 -12.06
N GLY A 111 -4.13 -13.13 -11.18
CA GLY A 111 -2.75 -13.51 -11.47
C GLY A 111 -2.70 -14.51 -12.62
N VAL A 112 -1.62 -14.49 -13.40
CA VAL A 112 -1.48 -15.30 -14.63
C VAL A 112 -0.17 -16.10 -14.68
N ALA A 113 0.63 -16.05 -13.60
CA ALA A 113 1.89 -16.76 -13.53
C ALA A 113 1.68 -18.22 -13.12
N ILE A 114 1.61 -19.12 -14.10
CA ILE A 114 1.59 -20.56 -13.82
C ILE A 114 2.97 -21.02 -13.29
N PRO A 115 3.05 -22.15 -12.54
CA PRO A 115 4.31 -22.66 -12.01
C PRO A 115 5.43 -22.74 -13.04
N GLY A 116 6.63 -22.31 -12.65
CA GLY A 116 7.81 -22.25 -13.51
C GLY A 116 7.89 -21.01 -14.41
N SER A 117 6.98 -20.04 -14.28
CA SER A 117 6.97 -18.82 -15.10
C SER A 117 6.77 -17.55 -14.27
N TYR A 118 7.31 -16.44 -14.77
CA TYR A 118 6.95 -15.10 -14.28
C TYR A 118 5.64 -14.61 -14.94
N PRO A 119 4.90 -13.68 -14.31
CA PRO A 119 3.66 -13.14 -14.87
C PRO A 119 3.86 -12.48 -16.25
N SER A 120 5.08 -12.00 -16.51
CA SER A 120 5.48 -11.35 -17.75
C SER A 120 5.86 -12.31 -18.90
N GLU A 121 5.86 -13.62 -18.65
CA GLU A 121 6.06 -14.66 -19.67
C GLU A 121 4.74 -15.14 -20.31
N PHE A 122 3.60 -14.85 -19.68
CA PHE A 122 2.25 -15.14 -20.19
C PHE A 122 2.03 -16.56 -20.76
N ARG A 123 2.34 -17.59 -19.98
CA ARG A 123 2.28 -18.99 -20.46
C ARG A 123 0.88 -19.62 -20.49
N ALA A 124 -0.14 -18.96 -19.94
CA ALA A 124 -1.51 -19.47 -19.97
C ALA A 124 -2.06 -19.48 -21.40
N THR A 125 -2.82 -20.53 -21.74
CA THR A 125 -3.40 -20.71 -23.08
C THR A 125 -4.85 -20.25 -23.12
N TYR A 126 -5.43 -20.14 -24.33
CA TYR A 126 -6.87 -19.91 -24.50
C TYR A 126 -7.74 -20.86 -23.66
N ASP A 127 -7.44 -22.17 -23.69
CA ASP A 127 -8.21 -23.18 -22.95
C ASP A 127 -8.07 -22.99 -21.43
N THR A 128 -6.88 -22.61 -20.98
CA THR A 128 -6.62 -22.26 -19.57
C THR A 128 -7.49 -21.07 -19.14
N TYR A 129 -7.51 -19.99 -19.93
CA TYR A 129 -8.33 -18.82 -19.63
C TYR A 129 -9.83 -19.14 -19.66
N MET A 130 -10.30 -19.88 -20.67
CA MET A 130 -11.71 -20.27 -20.77
C MET A 130 -12.15 -21.13 -19.56
N ASP A 131 -11.32 -22.06 -19.12
CA ASP A 131 -11.57 -22.85 -17.91
C ASP A 131 -11.64 -21.98 -16.66
N TRP A 132 -10.69 -21.05 -16.49
CA TRP A 132 -10.71 -20.11 -15.36
C TRP A 132 -11.95 -19.22 -15.36
N LEU A 133 -12.31 -18.62 -16.50
CA LEU A 133 -13.50 -17.77 -16.64
C LEU A 133 -14.78 -18.50 -16.23
N ARG A 134 -14.96 -19.75 -16.69
CA ARG A 134 -16.11 -20.58 -16.31
C ARG A 134 -16.16 -20.83 -14.81
N LYS A 135 -15.04 -21.21 -14.20
CA LYS A 135 -14.97 -21.47 -12.77
C LYS A 135 -15.19 -20.21 -11.93
N ILE A 136 -14.65 -19.06 -12.35
CA ILE A 136 -14.88 -17.77 -11.69
C ILE A 136 -16.36 -17.39 -11.72
N ALA A 137 -17.03 -17.54 -12.87
CA ALA A 137 -18.46 -17.29 -12.97
C ALA A 137 -19.33 -18.28 -12.15
N ASP A 138 -18.91 -19.54 -12.08
CA ASP A 138 -19.55 -20.57 -11.26
C ASP A 138 -19.41 -20.29 -9.76
N MET A 139 -18.43 -19.48 -9.36
CA MET A 139 -18.27 -18.93 -8.01
C MET A 139 -19.18 -17.71 -7.75
N ASN A 140 -20.10 -17.38 -8.65
CA ASN A 140 -20.96 -16.19 -8.55
C ASN A 140 -20.23 -14.84 -8.56
N SER A 141 -18.98 -14.83 -8.99
CA SER A 141 -18.30 -13.59 -9.36
C SER A 141 -19.02 -12.90 -10.51
N ASN A 142 -19.11 -11.58 -10.48
CA ASN A 142 -19.55 -10.76 -11.60
C ASN A 142 -18.41 -9.93 -12.20
N THR A 143 -17.24 -9.88 -11.56
CA THR A 143 -16.14 -9.01 -11.95
C THR A 143 -14.81 -9.76 -11.89
N ILE A 144 -13.96 -9.54 -12.89
CA ILE A 144 -12.55 -9.96 -12.89
C ILE A 144 -11.69 -8.70 -13.04
N ARG A 145 -10.61 -8.62 -12.26
CA ARG A 145 -9.59 -7.58 -12.42
C ARG A 145 -8.31 -8.18 -13.00
N THR A 146 -7.78 -7.52 -14.02
CA THR A 146 -6.44 -7.77 -14.58
C THR A 146 -5.51 -6.61 -14.22
N TYR A 147 -4.22 -6.89 -14.05
CA TYR A 147 -3.21 -5.89 -13.70
C TYR A 147 -2.68 -5.10 -14.90
N THR A 148 -2.71 -5.74 -16.07
CA THR A 148 -2.07 -5.26 -17.29
C THR A 148 -2.77 -5.85 -18.52
N ILE A 149 -2.27 -5.54 -19.72
CA ILE A 149 -2.67 -6.20 -20.95
C ILE A 149 -2.21 -7.66 -20.91
N LEU A 150 -3.16 -8.59 -21.06
CA LEU A 150 -2.88 -10.02 -21.21
C LEU A 150 -2.74 -10.41 -22.69
N PRO A 151 -2.30 -11.63 -23.04
CA PRO A 151 -2.24 -12.07 -24.44
C PRO A 151 -3.60 -12.06 -25.15
N PRO A 152 -3.66 -11.98 -26.49
CA PRO A 152 -4.90 -12.04 -27.27
C PRO A 152 -5.83 -13.20 -26.89
N GLU A 153 -5.27 -14.36 -26.53
CA GLU A 153 -5.97 -15.56 -26.11
C GLU A 153 -6.93 -15.31 -24.94
N PHE A 154 -6.56 -14.46 -23.98
CA PHE A 154 -7.43 -14.07 -22.87
C PHE A 154 -8.66 -13.32 -23.37
N TYR A 155 -8.46 -12.30 -24.22
CA TYR A 155 -9.55 -11.47 -24.75
C TYR A 155 -10.48 -12.27 -25.67
N GLU A 156 -9.93 -13.22 -26.43
CA GLU A 156 -10.70 -14.18 -27.22
C GLU A 156 -11.55 -15.09 -26.34
N ALA A 157 -10.99 -15.66 -25.28
CA ALA A 157 -11.73 -16.49 -24.33
C ALA A 157 -12.81 -15.70 -23.60
N PHE A 158 -12.50 -14.46 -23.18
CA PHE A 158 -13.44 -13.58 -22.49
C PHE A 158 -14.62 -13.15 -23.37
N ALA A 159 -14.35 -12.75 -24.62
CA ALA A 159 -15.39 -12.42 -25.58
C ALA A 159 -16.31 -13.61 -25.86
N GLN A 160 -15.74 -14.81 -26.04
CA GLN A 160 -16.53 -16.01 -26.28
C GLN A 160 -17.34 -16.42 -25.06
N TYR A 161 -16.75 -16.43 -23.86
CA TYR A 161 -17.44 -16.73 -22.62
C TYR A 161 -18.68 -15.84 -22.46
N ASN A 162 -18.53 -14.52 -22.61
CA ASN A 162 -19.64 -13.60 -22.43
C ASN A 162 -20.70 -13.74 -23.51
N SER A 163 -20.31 -13.95 -24.78
CA SER A 163 -21.26 -14.23 -25.86
C SER A 163 -22.10 -15.50 -25.63
N GLU A 164 -21.52 -16.51 -24.96
CA GLU A 164 -22.22 -17.75 -24.58
C GLU A 164 -23.09 -17.58 -23.32
N ASN A 165 -22.84 -16.54 -22.50
CA ASN A 165 -23.43 -16.35 -21.17
C ASN A 165 -24.04 -14.93 -20.97
N ASN A 166 -24.73 -14.40 -21.99
CA ASN A 166 -25.30 -13.03 -21.97
C ASN A 166 -26.25 -12.73 -20.78
N ASN A 167 -26.81 -13.74 -20.12
CA ASN A 167 -27.68 -13.59 -18.95
C ASN A 167 -26.91 -13.50 -17.62
N LYS A 168 -25.62 -13.85 -17.61
CA LYS A 168 -24.73 -13.77 -16.46
C LYS A 168 -23.31 -13.38 -16.94
N PRO A 169 -23.14 -12.18 -17.50
CA PRO A 169 -21.84 -11.74 -18.00
C PRO A 169 -20.85 -11.58 -16.85
N LEU A 170 -19.58 -11.82 -17.17
CA LEU A 170 -18.45 -11.36 -16.36
C LEU A 170 -17.99 -10.01 -16.89
N TYR A 171 -17.79 -9.06 -15.97
CA TYR A 171 -17.26 -7.76 -16.28
C TYR A 171 -15.75 -7.68 -16.03
N LEU A 172 -15.02 -7.02 -16.91
CA LEU A 172 -13.59 -6.78 -16.80
C LEU A 172 -13.33 -5.41 -16.20
N MET A 173 -12.58 -5.36 -15.11
CA MET A 173 -11.87 -4.17 -14.66
C MET A 173 -10.44 -4.25 -15.19
N GLN A 174 -10.15 -3.45 -16.22
CA GLN A 174 -8.90 -3.52 -16.95
C GLN A 174 -7.84 -2.61 -16.30
N GLY A 175 -6.80 -3.22 -15.75
CA GLY A 175 -5.64 -2.51 -15.22
C GLY A 175 -4.75 -1.93 -16.32
N VAL A 176 -4.17 -0.76 -16.04
CA VAL A 176 -3.10 -0.15 -16.83
C VAL A 176 -1.84 -0.18 -15.99
N TRP A 177 -0.85 -0.96 -16.43
CA TRP A 177 0.39 -1.12 -15.67
C TRP A 177 1.21 0.16 -15.67
N ALA A 178 1.63 0.60 -14.48
CA ALA A 178 2.57 1.71 -14.31
C ALA A 178 3.92 1.13 -13.87
N ASP A 179 4.92 1.24 -14.74
CA ASP A 179 6.31 0.90 -14.40
C ASP A 179 6.87 1.88 -13.36
N GLU A 180 7.96 1.50 -12.70
CA GLU A 180 8.73 2.39 -11.83
C GLU A 180 9.42 3.49 -12.65
N THR A 181 9.54 4.68 -12.06
CA THR A 181 10.25 5.80 -12.68
C THR A 181 11.73 5.75 -12.29
N ASP A 182 12.65 5.92 -13.24
CA ASP A 182 14.10 5.93 -12.96
C ASP A 182 14.54 7.08 -12.03
N SER A 183 13.76 8.17 -11.98
CA SER A 183 14.09 9.44 -11.31
C SER A 183 13.28 9.74 -10.05
N ASN A 184 12.37 8.83 -9.69
CA ASN A 184 11.31 9.03 -8.71
C ASN A 184 10.43 10.26 -8.99
N ASN A 185 10.14 10.56 -10.26
CA ASN A 185 9.28 11.69 -10.65
C ASN A 185 8.36 11.34 -11.84
N TYR A 186 7.06 11.28 -11.58
CA TYR A 186 6.05 10.90 -12.59
C TYR A 186 5.85 11.94 -13.71
N PHE A 187 6.25 13.21 -13.50
CA PHE A 187 6.17 14.26 -14.53
C PHE A 187 7.25 14.20 -15.59
N GLU A 188 8.20 13.26 -15.51
CA GLU A 188 9.21 13.14 -16.54
C GLU A 188 8.58 12.83 -17.90
N LYS A 189 8.92 13.64 -18.89
CA LYS A 189 8.30 13.60 -20.22
C LYS A 189 8.34 12.20 -20.84
N GLU A 190 9.45 11.50 -20.73
CA GLU A 190 9.58 10.16 -21.30
C GLU A 190 8.68 9.15 -20.57
N TYR A 191 8.58 9.24 -19.24
CA TYR A 191 7.67 8.40 -18.47
C TYR A 191 6.22 8.69 -18.80
N LEU A 192 5.84 9.97 -18.83
CA LEU A 192 4.51 10.44 -19.19
C LEU A 192 4.10 9.94 -20.58
N GLU A 193 4.97 10.09 -21.58
CA GLU A 193 4.74 9.58 -22.94
C GLU A 193 4.58 8.05 -22.93
N ARG A 194 5.40 7.31 -22.18
CA ARG A 194 5.28 5.84 -22.08
C ARG A 194 3.96 5.42 -21.45
N PHE A 195 3.56 6.01 -20.32
CA PHE A 195 2.33 5.65 -19.62
C PHE A 195 1.08 6.03 -20.43
N GLN A 196 1.08 7.17 -21.11
CA GLN A 196 0.00 7.53 -22.05
C GLN A 196 -0.11 6.55 -23.23
N ASN A 197 1.02 6.04 -23.74
CA ASN A 197 0.97 4.97 -24.74
C ASN A 197 0.39 3.67 -24.17
N GLU A 198 0.73 3.30 -22.94
CA GLU A 198 0.16 2.11 -22.28
C GLU A 198 -1.37 2.25 -22.09
N ILE A 199 -1.84 3.42 -21.64
CA ILE A 199 -3.28 3.74 -21.54
C ILE A 199 -3.96 3.58 -22.92
N LYS A 200 -3.37 4.18 -23.95
CA LYS A 200 -3.86 4.07 -25.32
C LYS A 200 -3.96 2.61 -25.74
N ASP A 201 -2.90 1.83 -25.54
CA ASP A 201 -2.84 0.45 -25.99
C ASP A 201 -3.87 -0.41 -25.25
N VAL A 202 -4.08 -0.18 -23.95
CA VAL A 202 -5.20 -0.78 -23.19
C VAL A 202 -6.54 -0.48 -23.84
N ILE A 203 -6.82 0.79 -24.16
CA ILE A 203 -8.09 1.20 -24.77
C ILE A 203 -8.25 0.56 -26.16
N ASP A 204 -7.22 0.57 -26.99
CA ASP A 204 -7.27 -0.06 -28.31
C ASP A 204 -7.46 -1.58 -28.23
N VAL A 205 -6.90 -2.23 -27.22
CA VAL A 205 -7.02 -3.69 -26.97
C VAL A 205 -8.46 -4.06 -26.63
N ILE A 206 -9.08 -3.36 -25.67
CA ILE A 206 -10.45 -3.67 -25.25
C ILE A 206 -11.48 -3.39 -26.35
N HIS A 207 -11.17 -2.50 -27.29
CA HIS A 207 -11.97 -2.24 -28.50
C HIS A 207 -11.65 -3.17 -29.69
N GLY A 208 -10.70 -4.10 -29.53
CA GLY A 208 -10.30 -5.03 -30.59
C GLY A 208 -9.69 -4.34 -31.82
N LYS A 209 -8.99 -3.22 -31.62
CA LYS A 209 -8.31 -2.40 -32.65
C LYS A 209 -6.80 -2.26 -32.43
N ALA A 210 -6.19 -3.07 -31.58
CA ALA A 210 -4.76 -3.00 -31.29
C ALA A 210 -3.93 -4.03 -32.05
N VAL A 211 -2.72 -3.61 -32.44
CA VAL A 211 -1.59 -4.48 -32.80
C VAL A 211 -0.42 -4.05 -31.95
N ILE A 212 -0.03 -4.88 -30.99
CA ILE A 212 1.06 -4.59 -30.06
C ILE A 212 2.28 -5.40 -30.50
N ASN A 213 3.39 -4.72 -30.72
CA ASN A 213 4.66 -5.36 -31.07
C ASN A 213 5.31 -6.01 -29.85
N GLU A 214 6.09 -7.06 -30.08
CA GLU A 214 6.84 -7.75 -29.01
C GLU A 214 7.75 -6.77 -28.25
N ARG A 215 7.58 -6.73 -26.92
CA ARG A 215 8.41 -6.01 -25.96
C ARG A 215 8.68 -6.93 -24.78
N ARG A 216 9.90 -6.91 -24.24
CA ARG A 216 10.26 -7.72 -23.07
C ARG A 216 9.29 -7.44 -21.92
N GLY A 217 8.76 -8.50 -21.34
CA GLY A 217 7.87 -8.47 -20.19
C GLY A 217 6.45 -7.93 -20.46
N HIS A 218 6.05 -7.82 -21.73
CA HIS A 218 4.74 -7.29 -22.13
C HIS A 218 4.03 -8.25 -23.10
N ALA A 219 2.72 -8.35 -22.97
CA ALA A 219 1.91 -9.09 -23.91
C ALA A 219 1.94 -8.42 -25.28
N SER A 220 1.86 -9.21 -26.34
CA SER A 220 1.91 -8.71 -27.72
C SER A 220 1.05 -9.56 -28.63
N GLY A 221 0.75 -9.06 -29.82
CA GLY A 221 -0.07 -9.74 -30.80
C GLY A 221 -1.15 -8.85 -31.40
N ILE A 222 -2.12 -9.49 -32.04
CA ILE A 222 -3.23 -8.83 -32.75
C ILE A 222 -4.49 -9.00 -31.89
N TYR A 223 -5.01 -7.90 -31.38
CA TYR A 223 -6.23 -7.88 -30.57
C TYR A 223 -7.40 -7.48 -31.46
N SER A 224 -8.18 -8.46 -31.89
CA SER A 224 -9.27 -8.27 -32.87
C SER A 224 -10.67 -8.47 -32.30
N ARG A 225 -10.77 -8.77 -31.00
CA ARG A 225 -12.03 -8.98 -30.29
C ARG A 225 -12.38 -7.74 -29.51
N ASP A 226 -13.54 -7.18 -29.82
CA ASP A 226 -14.12 -6.07 -29.10
C ASP A 226 -14.85 -6.61 -27.86
N ILE A 227 -14.33 -6.23 -26.69
CA ILE A 227 -14.86 -6.59 -25.37
C ILE A 227 -15.32 -5.34 -24.59
N SER A 228 -15.32 -4.17 -25.20
CA SER A 228 -15.70 -2.88 -24.61
C SER A 228 -17.01 -2.96 -23.83
N GLN A 229 -18.02 -3.63 -24.38
CA GLN A 229 -19.34 -3.81 -23.76
C GLN A 229 -19.34 -4.63 -22.46
N TYR A 230 -18.23 -5.30 -22.14
CA TYR A 230 -18.02 -6.08 -20.92
C TYR A 230 -16.91 -5.49 -20.04
N THR A 231 -16.29 -4.38 -20.43
CA THR A 231 -15.25 -3.71 -19.64
C THR A 231 -15.87 -2.61 -18.77
N ILE A 232 -16.09 -2.92 -17.49
CA ILE A 232 -16.83 -2.05 -16.56
C ILE A 232 -16.03 -0.83 -16.09
N ALA A 233 -14.70 -0.92 -16.08
CA ALA A 233 -13.83 0.17 -15.64
C ALA A 233 -12.40 0.02 -16.15
N ILE A 234 -11.70 1.16 -16.26
CA ILE A 234 -10.25 1.23 -16.43
C ILE A 234 -9.62 1.68 -15.11
N LEU A 235 -8.59 0.96 -14.67
CA LEU A 235 -7.91 1.22 -13.40
C LEU A 235 -6.43 1.48 -13.63
N LEU A 236 -5.97 2.70 -13.32
CA LEU A 236 -4.62 3.16 -13.58
C LEU A 236 -3.65 2.81 -12.45
N GLY A 237 -2.52 2.20 -12.81
CA GLY A 237 -1.41 1.95 -11.90
C GLY A 237 -1.53 0.69 -11.03
N ARG A 238 -0.53 0.53 -10.18
CA ARG A 238 -0.42 -0.45 -9.09
C ARG A 238 -0.49 0.31 -7.76
N GLU A 239 0.38 0.03 -6.82
CA GLU A 239 0.51 0.84 -5.60
C GLU A 239 1.51 1.98 -5.81
N TRP A 240 1.15 3.21 -5.39
CA TRP A 240 2.03 4.38 -5.48
C TRP A 240 2.93 4.45 -4.25
N GLU A 241 4.22 4.20 -4.45
CA GLU A 241 5.20 4.22 -3.36
C GLU A 241 5.30 5.61 -2.70
N PRO A 242 5.12 5.74 -1.37
CA PRO A 242 5.15 7.05 -0.69
C PRO A 242 6.41 7.86 -0.98
N VAL A 243 7.58 7.23 -1.08
CA VAL A 243 8.85 7.91 -1.38
C VAL A 243 8.85 8.56 -2.77
N THR A 244 8.26 7.88 -3.75
CA THR A 244 8.15 8.38 -5.13
C THR A 244 7.10 9.49 -5.22
N VAL A 245 6.00 9.37 -4.47
CA VAL A 245 4.99 10.43 -4.31
C VAL A 245 5.62 11.69 -3.69
N THR A 246 6.36 11.56 -2.58
CA THR A 246 7.08 12.68 -1.95
C THR A 246 8.03 13.37 -2.91
N THR A 247 8.81 12.61 -3.67
CA THR A 247 9.77 13.17 -4.62
C THR A 247 9.06 13.90 -5.76
N THR A 248 7.96 13.33 -6.28
CA THR A 248 7.10 13.95 -7.30
C THR A 248 6.50 15.26 -6.78
N ASN A 249 5.94 15.26 -5.57
CA ASN A 249 5.36 16.45 -4.94
C ASN A 249 6.40 17.56 -4.75
N LYS A 250 7.59 17.23 -4.24
CA LYS A 250 8.67 18.22 -4.00
C LYS A 250 9.21 18.84 -5.30
N LYS A 251 9.41 18.04 -6.34
CA LYS A 251 9.98 18.51 -7.62
C LYS A 251 9.01 19.37 -8.43
N ASN A 252 7.71 19.31 -8.15
CA ASN A 252 6.66 19.93 -8.96
C ASN A 252 5.71 20.80 -8.13
N SER A 253 6.16 21.38 -7.01
CA SER A 253 5.34 22.07 -6.01
C SER A 253 4.49 23.25 -6.51
N SER A 254 4.76 23.78 -7.71
CA SER A 254 3.94 24.81 -8.35
C SER A 254 2.67 24.26 -9.02
N LEU A 255 2.58 22.95 -9.22
CA LEU A 255 1.43 22.29 -9.84
C LEU A 255 0.41 21.90 -8.76
N VAL A 256 -0.60 22.75 -8.59
CA VAL A 256 -1.59 22.62 -7.50
C VAL A 256 -3.03 22.48 -7.96
N ASN A 257 -3.27 22.49 -9.27
CA ASN A 257 -4.59 22.28 -9.87
C ASN A 257 -4.47 21.67 -11.27
N TYR A 258 -5.57 21.09 -11.75
CA TYR A 258 -5.71 20.55 -13.10
C TYR A 258 -7.13 20.80 -13.61
N ASN A 259 -7.26 21.35 -14.82
CA ASN A 259 -8.54 21.61 -15.48
C ASN A 259 -8.52 20.99 -16.87
N GLY A 260 -8.88 19.70 -16.94
CA GLY A 260 -8.98 18.92 -18.17
C GLY A 260 -10.32 19.06 -18.87
N SER A 261 -10.54 18.25 -19.90
CA SER A 261 -11.81 18.23 -20.63
C SER A 261 -12.88 17.40 -19.91
N PHE A 262 -12.46 16.33 -19.23
CA PHE A 262 -13.29 15.32 -18.57
C PHE A 262 -13.06 15.27 -17.05
N ILE A 263 -11.86 15.63 -16.59
CA ILE A 263 -11.49 15.63 -15.17
C ILE A 263 -11.05 17.02 -14.73
N SER A 264 -11.52 17.44 -13.55
CA SER A 264 -11.07 18.66 -12.86
C SER A 264 -10.55 18.33 -11.46
N LEU A 265 -9.48 19.01 -11.06
CA LEU A 265 -8.86 19.01 -9.75
C LEU A 265 -8.58 20.48 -9.39
N PRO A 266 -9.56 21.19 -8.81
CA PRO A 266 -9.43 22.62 -8.51
C PRO A 266 -8.32 22.95 -7.50
N ALA A 267 -8.00 22.01 -6.61
CA ALA A 267 -6.89 22.10 -5.67
C ALA A 267 -6.38 20.69 -5.30
N GLY A 268 -5.07 20.48 -5.34
CA GLY A 268 -4.42 19.22 -4.97
C GLY A 268 -2.90 19.33 -4.91
N ASN A 269 -2.25 18.22 -4.57
CA ASN A 269 -0.79 18.09 -4.65
C ASN A 269 -0.34 17.70 -6.07
N PRO A 270 0.96 17.83 -6.41
CA PRO A 270 1.42 17.52 -7.77
C PRO A 270 1.16 16.08 -8.22
N MET A 271 1.23 15.09 -7.33
CA MET A 271 0.87 13.71 -7.66
C MET A 271 -0.61 13.59 -8.05
N GLU A 272 -1.51 14.24 -7.31
CA GLU A 272 -2.93 14.32 -7.65
C GLU A 272 -3.15 15.01 -9.00
N VAL A 273 -2.40 16.07 -9.32
CA VAL A 273 -2.43 16.75 -10.63
C VAL A 273 -2.00 15.80 -11.76
N TRP A 274 -0.96 15.00 -11.55
CA TRP A 274 -0.50 14.02 -12.52
C TRP A 274 -1.57 12.96 -12.78
N LEU A 275 -2.16 12.40 -11.72
CA LEU A 275 -3.23 11.41 -11.80
C LEU A 275 -4.47 11.97 -12.52
N ALA A 276 -4.85 13.22 -12.23
CA ALA A 276 -5.96 13.89 -12.89
C ALA A 276 -5.72 14.00 -14.40
N GLY A 277 -4.48 14.32 -14.79
CA GLY A 277 -4.08 14.35 -16.20
C GLY A 277 -4.12 12.97 -16.88
N MET A 278 -3.77 11.89 -16.18
CA MET A 278 -3.83 10.53 -16.73
C MET A 278 -5.26 10.01 -16.86
N MET A 279 -6.13 10.31 -15.88
CA MET A 279 -7.55 10.01 -15.98
C MET A 279 -8.21 10.80 -17.12
N ASP A 280 -7.90 12.10 -17.25
CA ASP A 280 -8.41 12.94 -18.35
C ASP A 280 -7.99 12.39 -19.71
N PHE A 281 -6.70 12.03 -19.86
CA PHE A 281 -6.17 11.43 -21.08
C PHE A 281 -6.90 10.12 -21.45
N THR A 282 -7.16 9.27 -20.45
CA THR A 282 -7.88 7.99 -20.62
C THR A 282 -9.26 8.22 -21.23
N VAL A 283 -10.06 9.08 -20.58
CA VAL A 283 -11.44 9.38 -21.03
C VAL A 283 -11.44 10.12 -22.36
N HIS A 284 -10.51 11.05 -22.56
CA HIS A 284 -10.39 11.82 -23.79
C HIS A 284 -10.07 10.93 -24.98
N TYR A 285 -9.07 10.06 -24.85
CA TYR A 285 -8.71 9.14 -25.94
C TYR A 285 -9.89 8.25 -26.33
N GLU A 286 -10.56 7.64 -25.35
CA GLU A 286 -11.70 6.76 -25.61
C GLU A 286 -12.87 7.50 -26.25
N THR A 287 -13.27 8.63 -25.67
CA THR A 287 -14.37 9.46 -26.19
C THR A 287 -14.10 9.89 -27.62
N GLN A 288 -12.88 10.36 -27.90
CA GLN A 288 -12.59 10.94 -29.20
C GLN A 288 -12.49 9.89 -30.31
N ILE A 289 -11.84 8.76 -30.02
CA ILE A 289 -11.52 7.73 -31.01
C ILE A 289 -12.68 6.76 -31.18
N TYR A 290 -13.36 6.40 -30.09
CA TYR A 290 -14.37 5.34 -30.08
C TYR A 290 -15.79 5.84 -29.83
N GLU A 291 -15.99 7.10 -29.42
CA GLU A 291 -17.31 7.61 -28.99
C GLU A 291 -17.92 6.70 -27.92
N GLU A 292 -17.09 6.32 -26.95
CA GLU A 292 -17.48 5.57 -25.77
C GLU A 292 -16.89 6.20 -24.51
N GLN A 293 -17.56 5.98 -23.38
CA GLN A 293 -17.08 6.35 -22.06
C GLN A 293 -17.36 5.22 -21.07
N ARG A 294 -16.42 5.01 -20.15
CA ARG A 294 -16.57 4.10 -19.01
C ARG A 294 -15.93 4.67 -17.75
N PRO A 295 -16.31 4.18 -16.56
CA PRO A 295 -15.71 4.59 -15.30
C PRO A 295 -14.19 4.46 -15.30
N VAL A 296 -13.50 5.45 -14.76
CA VAL A 296 -12.04 5.47 -14.60
C VAL A 296 -11.65 5.75 -13.15
N SER A 297 -10.60 5.08 -12.69
CA SER A 297 -9.94 5.32 -11.40
C SER A 297 -8.45 5.06 -11.54
N PHE A 298 -7.69 5.39 -10.50
CA PHE A 298 -6.36 4.83 -10.25
C PHE A 298 -6.41 3.90 -9.03
N VAL A 299 -5.43 3.03 -8.86
CA VAL A 299 -5.25 2.25 -7.64
C VAL A 299 -4.68 3.15 -6.55
N ASN A 300 -5.23 3.11 -5.35
CA ASN A 300 -4.63 3.64 -4.14
C ASN A 300 -4.50 2.52 -3.09
N TRP A 301 -3.83 2.78 -1.98
CA TRP A 301 -3.57 1.81 -0.92
C TRP A 301 -3.30 2.52 0.41
N LEU A 302 -3.26 1.77 1.51
CA LEU A 302 -3.23 2.34 2.85
C LEU A 302 -2.06 3.33 3.09
N PRO A 303 -0.83 3.08 2.61
CA PRO A 303 0.29 4.03 2.78
C PRO A 303 0.11 5.43 2.18
N THR A 304 -0.84 5.61 1.28
CA THR A 304 -1.18 6.91 0.67
C THR A 304 -2.67 7.22 0.79
N ASP A 305 -3.32 6.65 1.80
CA ASP A 305 -4.71 6.96 2.13
C ASP A 305 -4.86 8.43 2.62
N PRO A 306 -6.09 8.98 2.70
CA PRO A 306 -6.30 10.37 3.07
C PRO A 306 -6.35 10.62 4.59
N MET A 307 -6.20 9.59 5.41
CA MET A 307 -6.18 9.68 6.86
C MET A 307 -4.75 9.87 7.38
N TYR A 308 -4.62 10.14 8.68
CA TYR A 308 -3.33 10.17 9.35
C TYR A 308 -3.28 9.15 10.49
N HIS A 309 -2.09 8.58 10.69
CA HIS A 309 -1.88 7.44 11.59
C HIS A 309 -0.79 7.72 12.63
N ASN A 310 -1.19 7.76 13.91
CA ASN A 310 -0.25 8.08 14.99
C ASN A 310 0.63 6.90 15.42
N SER A 311 0.21 5.67 15.13
CA SER A 311 1.04 4.48 15.37
C SER A 311 2.17 4.31 14.35
N GLU A 312 2.14 5.01 13.22
CA GLU A 312 3.16 4.94 12.19
C GLU A 312 4.28 5.96 12.46
N PHE A 313 5.46 5.49 12.87
CA PHE A 313 6.63 6.34 13.05
C PHE A 313 7.92 5.56 12.91
N ILE A 314 8.84 6.04 12.06
CA ILE A 314 10.17 5.48 11.94
C ILE A 314 11.12 6.25 12.84
N GLU A 315 11.46 5.66 13.97
CA GLU A 315 12.37 6.28 14.95
C GLU A 315 13.84 6.20 14.54
N ASN A 316 14.19 5.24 13.67
CA ASN A 316 15.56 4.91 13.39
C ASN A 316 15.78 4.54 11.92
N LYS A 317 16.76 5.20 11.30
CA LYS A 317 17.19 4.94 9.91
C LYS A 317 17.78 3.54 9.68
N LYS A 318 18.12 2.80 10.74
CA LYS A 318 18.52 1.38 10.64
C LYS A 318 17.37 0.45 10.29
N VAL A 319 16.12 0.87 10.55
CA VAL A 319 14.94 0.13 10.13
C VAL A 319 14.82 0.28 8.62
N ARG A 320 15.02 -0.82 7.88
CA ARG A 320 14.80 -0.88 6.43
C ARG A 320 13.29 -0.92 6.18
N GLU A 321 12.64 0.22 6.35
CA GLU A 321 11.21 0.40 6.15
C GLU A 321 10.90 1.83 5.73
N TYR A 322 9.76 1.98 5.09
CA TYR A 322 9.25 3.27 4.63
C TYR A 322 8.23 3.79 5.61
N ASP A 323 8.18 5.11 5.77
CA ASP A 323 7.15 5.75 6.58
C ASP A 323 5.85 5.68 5.80
N ASN A 324 4.90 4.84 6.24
CA ASN A 324 3.67 4.54 5.51
C ASN A 324 2.56 5.58 5.75
N ASP A 325 2.88 6.76 6.27
CA ASP A 325 1.91 7.82 6.54
C ASP A 325 2.55 9.22 6.28
N ILE A 326 3.41 9.30 5.26
CA ILE A 326 4.12 10.53 4.91
C ILE A 326 3.41 11.39 3.85
N GLU A 327 2.69 10.77 2.92
CA GLU A 327 1.94 11.43 1.84
C GLU A 327 0.49 10.93 1.81
N SER A 328 -0.40 11.71 1.19
CA SER A 328 -1.80 11.32 0.96
C SER A 328 -2.22 11.59 -0.48
N ILE A 329 -3.09 10.72 -1.00
CA ILE A 329 -3.77 10.90 -2.29
C ILE A 329 -5.28 10.79 -2.03
N ASP A 330 -6.00 11.89 -2.23
CA ASP A 330 -7.42 11.99 -1.85
C ASP A 330 -8.36 12.01 -3.07
N PHE A 331 -9.08 10.91 -3.31
CA PHE A 331 -10.09 10.82 -4.38
C PHE A 331 -11.16 11.92 -4.29
N ARG A 332 -11.42 12.48 -3.10
CA ARG A 332 -12.42 13.55 -2.92
C ARG A 332 -12.05 14.87 -3.62
N LYS A 333 -10.82 15.02 -4.10
CA LYS A 333 -10.39 16.24 -4.81
C LYS A 333 -10.65 16.16 -6.31
N PHE A 334 -10.88 14.98 -6.86
CA PHE A 334 -11.13 14.75 -8.28
C PHE A 334 -12.62 14.91 -8.61
N TYR A 335 -12.94 15.60 -9.70
CA TYR A 335 -14.30 15.86 -10.15
C TYR A 335 -14.47 15.55 -11.63
N SER A 336 -15.65 15.06 -12.01
CA SER A 336 -16.05 14.86 -13.40
C SER A 336 -16.65 16.15 -13.97
N THR A 337 -16.26 16.52 -15.19
CA THR A 337 -16.90 17.61 -15.93
C THR A 337 -18.24 17.18 -16.52
N ASP A 338 -18.97 18.12 -17.13
CA ASP A 338 -20.21 17.83 -17.85
C ASP A 338 -20.02 16.91 -19.07
N LEU A 339 -18.81 16.87 -19.64
CA LEU A 339 -18.47 15.98 -20.75
C LEU A 339 -18.26 14.52 -20.33
N PHE A 340 -18.09 14.22 -19.03
CA PHE A 340 -17.84 12.86 -18.56
C PHE A 340 -19.05 12.26 -17.84
N LYS A 341 -19.82 11.43 -18.53
CA LYS A 341 -21.08 10.87 -18.02
C LYS A 341 -20.90 9.56 -17.25
N ALA A 342 -19.80 8.82 -17.49
CA ALA A 342 -19.54 7.54 -16.84
C ALA A 342 -18.97 7.68 -15.40
N GLY A 343 -18.27 8.79 -15.12
CA GLY A 343 -17.85 9.18 -13.77
C GLY A 343 -16.63 8.43 -13.20
N ILE A 344 -16.28 8.77 -11.96
CA ILE A 344 -15.10 8.26 -11.24
C ILE A 344 -15.50 7.46 -10.00
N PHE A 345 -14.61 6.59 -9.54
CA PHE A 345 -14.78 5.82 -8.30
C PHE A 345 -13.48 5.80 -7.51
N ALA A 346 -13.55 5.48 -6.23
CA ALA A 346 -12.38 5.28 -5.38
C ALA A 346 -11.99 3.79 -5.36
N SER A 347 -10.70 3.51 -5.52
CA SER A 347 -10.16 2.15 -5.54
C SER A 347 -9.04 2.06 -4.52
N TYR A 348 -9.15 1.12 -3.58
CA TYR A 348 -8.14 0.88 -2.55
C TYR A 348 -7.75 -0.59 -2.47
N HIS A 349 -6.46 -0.87 -2.37
CA HIS A 349 -5.97 -2.11 -1.77
C HIS A 349 -6.02 -1.93 -0.24
N ALA A 350 -6.61 -2.90 0.46
CA ALA A 350 -6.79 -2.84 1.91
C ALA A 350 -6.58 -4.22 2.55
N TYR A 351 -5.44 -4.40 3.20
CA TYR A 351 -5.07 -5.62 3.91
C TYR A 351 -5.23 -5.46 5.43
N PRO A 352 -5.68 -6.48 6.18
CA PRO A 352 -5.99 -6.36 7.61
C PRO A 352 -4.76 -6.45 8.54
N TYR A 353 -3.57 -6.60 7.96
CA TYR A 353 -2.31 -6.84 8.67
C TYR A 353 -1.20 -5.85 8.30
N TYR A 354 -1.31 -5.07 7.23
CA TYR A 354 -0.25 -4.14 6.82
C TYR A 354 -0.84 -2.90 6.12
N PRO A 355 -0.33 -1.69 6.41
CA PRO A 355 0.69 -1.35 7.40
C PRO A 355 0.24 -1.55 8.85
N ASP A 356 1.19 -1.46 9.78
CA ASP A 356 0.97 -1.82 11.19
C ASP A 356 -0.13 -0.98 11.84
N PHE A 357 -0.35 0.26 11.37
CA PHE A 357 -1.38 1.13 11.93
C PHE A 357 -2.79 0.53 11.89
N VAL A 358 -3.07 -0.39 10.95
CA VAL A 358 -4.39 -1.02 10.81
C VAL A 358 -4.76 -1.82 12.05
N TYR A 359 -3.78 -2.36 12.78
CA TYR A 359 -4.02 -3.10 14.03
C TYR A 359 -3.32 -2.47 15.26
N LEU A 360 -2.56 -1.37 15.10
CA LEU A 360 -1.97 -0.63 16.22
C LEU A 360 -2.80 0.60 16.62
N ASP A 361 -3.50 1.26 15.69
CA ASP A 361 -4.31 2.43 16.02
C ASP A 361 -5.49 2.04 16.92
N LYS A 362 -5.61 2.70 18.08
CA LYS A 362 -6.68 2.48 19.05
C LYS A 362 -8.08 2.68 18.45
N LYS A 363 -8.23 3.61 17.49
CA LYS A 363 -9.50 3.86 16.78
C LYS A 363 -9.98 2.65 15.96
N TYR A 364 -9.07 1.80 15.49
CA TYR A 364 -9.41 0.62 14.71
C TYR A 364 -9.57 -0.61 15.60
N THR A 365 -8.63 -0.84 16.53
CA THR A 365 -8.65 -2.02 17.43
C THR A 365 -9.84 -2.07 18.40
N THR A 366 -10.53 -0.94 18.61
CA THR A 366 -11.73 -0.85 19.43
C THR A 366 -13.03 -0.90 18.65
N ALA A 367 -12.97 -0.92 17.30
CA ALA A 367 -14.14 -1.02 16.46
C ALA A 367 -14.82 -2.40 16.59
N VAL A 368 -16.14 -2.41 16.39
CA VAL A 368 -16.97 -3.61 16.47
C VAL A 368 -17.74 -3.74 15.16
N ASN A 369 -17.60 -4.88 14.49
CA ASN A 369 -18.23 -5.13 13.20
C ASN A 369 -19.73 -5.46 13.33
N ALA A 370 -20.40 -5.66 12.19
CA ALA A 370 -21.83 -5.97 12.14
C ALA A 370 -22.20 -7.29 12.85
N ALA A 371 -21.24 -8.20 13.04
CA ALA A 371 -21.43 -9.46 13.78
C ALA A 371 -21.24 -9.30 15.31
N GLY A 372 -20.85 -8.12 15.79
CA GLY A 372 -20.62 -7.86 17.21
C GLY A 372 -19.21 -8.24 17.71
N ASN A 373 -18.28 -8.56 16.81
CA ASN A 373 -16.89 -8.91 17.14
C ASN A 373 -15.99 -7.68 17.04
N LYS A 374 -14.92 -7.64 17.84
CA LYS A 374 -13.87 -6.63 17.65
C LYS A 374 -13.15 -6.89 16.34
N ASP A 375 -12.97 -5.83 15.56
CA ASP A 375 -12.47 -5.95 14.20
C ASP A 375 -11.75 -4.67 13.76
N ASN A 376 -10.43 -4.77 13.61
CA ASN A 376 -9.61 -3.63 13.22
C ASN A 376 -9.72 -3.31 11.73
N TYR A 377 -10.03 -4.28 10.87
CA TYR A 377 -10.24 -4.08 9.45
C TYR A 377 -11.53 -3.31 9.19
N TYR A 378 -12.62 -3.70 9.85
CA TYR A 378 -13.89 -2.96 9.83
C TYR A 378 -13.72 -1.51 10.31
N GLY A 379 -12.95 -1.31 11.38
CA GLY A 379 -12.62 0.02 11.90
C GLY A 379 -11.95 0.93 10.85
N TYR A 380 -10.94 0.39 10.15
CA TYR A 380 -10.27 1.08 9.06
C TYR A 380 -11.21 1.38 7.89
N LEU A 381 -11.96 0.37 7.42
CA LEU A 381 -12.91 0.54 6.30
C LEU A 381 -13.98 1.59 6.59
N LYS A 382 -14.44 1.68 7.83
CA LYS A 382 -15.41 2.70 8.25
C LYS A 382 -14.81 4.11 8.14
N ASP A 383 -13.60 4.33 8.64
CA ASP A 383 -12.90 5.62 8.53
C ASP A 383 -12.67 6.00 7.07
N LEU A 384 -12.20 5.04 6.25
CA LEU A 384 -12.02 5.24 4.81
C LEU A 384 -13.34 5.58 4.10
N LYS A 385 -14.45 4.91 4.44
CA LYS A 385 -15.76 5.18 3.83
C LYS A 385 -16.35 6.52 4.29
N GLU A 386 -16.15 6.93 5.53
CA GLU A 386 -16.51 8.26 6.04
C GLU A 386 -15.74 9.36 5.29
N ASN A 387 -14.50 9.07 4.88
CA ASN A 387 -13.70 9.93 4.00
C ASN A 387 -14.04 9.75 2.49
N CYS A 388 -14.99 8.91 2.10
CA CYS A 388 -15.37 8.66 0.71
C CYS A 388 -16.87 8.38 0.54
N THR A 389 -17.71 9.32 0.99
CA THR A 389 -19.16 9.14 1.12
C THR A 389 -19.94 9.19 -0.20
N ASP A 390 -19.54 10.03 -1.15
CA ASP A 390 -20.31 10.35 -2.37
C ASP A 390 -19.70 9.80 -3.68
N MET A 391 -18.98 8.70 -3.59
CA MET A 391 -18.61 7.89 -4.75
C MET A 391 -18.55 6.40 -4.35
N PRO A 392 -18.58 5.47 -5.32
CA PRO A 392 -18.35 4.07 -5.02
C PRO A 392 -16.92 3.90 -4.51
N LEU A 393 -16.79 3.31 -3.33
CA LEU A 393 -15.50 2.91 -2.75
C LEU A 393 -15.33 1.42 -2.98
N LEU A 394 -14.37 1.01 -3.79
CA LEU A 394 -14.09 -0.39 -4.07
C LEU A 394 -12.81 -0.79 -3.36
N ILE A 395 -12.90 -1.91 -2.64
CA ILE A 395 -11.70 -2.59 -2.17
C ILE A 395 -11.28 -3.55 -3.27
N THR A 396 -10.29 -3.14 -4.06
CA THR A 396 -9.85 -3.87 -5.26
C THR A 396 -8.81 -4.93 -4.97
N GLU A 397 -8.25 -4.96 -3.77
CA GLU A 397 -7.48 -6.08 -3.23
C GLU A 397 -7.66 -6.18 -1.72
N TYR A 398 -7.88 -7.41 -1.25
CA TYR A 398 -7.92 -7.80 0.15
C TYR A 398 -7.80 -9.32 0.26
N GLY A 399 -7.37 -9.83 1.41
CA GLY A 399 -7.39 -11.26 1.71
C GLY A 399 -6.34 -11.65 2.76
N VAL A 400 -6.36 -12.92 3.15
CA VAL A 400 -5.28 -13.59 3.90
C VAL A 400 -4.89 -14.92 3.22
N PRO A 401 -3.65 -15.41 3.39
CA PRO A 401 -3.18 -16.65 2.77
C PRO A 401 -3.35 -17.89 3.66
N SER A 402 -3.34 -19.07 3.05
CA SER A 402 -3.41 -20.39 3.71
C SER A 402 -2.04 -21.04 3.99
N SER A 403 -0.96 -20.24 4.08
CA SER A 403 0.40 -20.73 4.27
C SER A 403 0.65 -21.27 5.68
N ARG A 404 1.70 -22.09 5.84
CA ARG A 404 2.22 -22.45 7.16
C ARG A 404 2.96 -21.26 7.79
N GLY A 405 3.83 -20.61 7.02
CA GLY A 405 4.56 -19.44 7.47
C GLY A 405 3.63 -18.27 7.79
N ASN A 406 4.02 -17.42 8.74
CA ASN A 406 3.29 -16.21 9.12
C ASN A 406 4.25 -15.01 9.11
N SER A 407 4.13 -14.18 8.07
CA SER A 407 4.99 -13.01 7.89
C SER A 407 4.50 -11.81 8.67
N HIS A 408 3.26 -11.79 9.18
CA HIS A 408 2.78 -10.64 9.94
C HIS A 408 1.62 -11.02 10.86
N TYR A 409 1.80 -10.82 12.17
CA TYR A 409 0.70 -10.98 13.13
C TYR A 409 -0.23 -9.77 13.16
N SER A 410 -1.49 -10.04 13.50
CA SER A 410 -2.58 -9.06 13.63
C SER A 410 -3.51 -9.49 14.78
N THR A 411 -4.09 -8.54 15.52
CA THR A 411 -4.62 -8.73 16.88
C THR A 411 -5.88 -9.61 17.00
N PHE A 412 -6.56 -9.94 15.90
CA PHE A 412 -7.79 -10.76 15.90
C PHE A 412 -7.72 -11.99 14.97
N GLY A 413 -6.52 -12.48 14.67
CA GLY A 413 -6.33 -13.65 13.81
C GLY A 413 -6.30 -13.34 12.31
N PHE A 414 -6.24 -12.06 11.93
CA PHE A 414 -6.11 -11.64 10.53
C PHE A 414 -4.65 -11.63 10.07
N HIS A 415 -3.93 -12.72 10.34
CA HIS A 415 -2.49 -12.81 10.09
C HIS A 415 -2.16 -12.85 8.59
N GLN A 416 -0.96 -12.43 8.22
CA GLN A 416 -0.42 -12.71 6.89
C GLN A 416 0.17 -14.13 6.88
N GLY A 417 -0.72 -15.12 6.93
CA GLY A 417 -0.39 -16.55 6.92
C GLY A 417 -0.54 -17.25 8.27
N GLY A 418 -0.15 -18.52 8.33
CA GLY A 418 -0.36 -19.38 9.49
C GLY A 418 -1.76 -20.00 9.56
N HIS A 419 -2.53 -19.93 8.47
CA HIS A 419 -3.92 -20.38 8.40
C HIS A 419 -4.05 -21.70 7.64
N SER A 420 -4.88 -22.63 8.12
CA SER A 420 -5.37 -23.70 7.26
C SER A 420 -6.25 -23.17 6.13
N GLU A 421 -6.58 -24.00 5.13
CA GLU A 421 -7.52 -23.61 4.07
C GLU A 421 -8.92 -23.28 4.64
N GLU A 422 -9.32 -23.91 5.75
CA GLU A 422 -10.56 -23.56 6.46
C GLU A 422 -10.45 -22.19 7.14
N ASP A 423 -9.38 -21.95 7.91
CA ASP A 423 -9.17 -20.66 8.60
C ASP A 423 -9.10 -19.49 7.59
N GLN A 424 -8.40 -19.70 6.46
CA GLN A 424 -8.36 -18.74 5.36
C GLN A 424 -9.77 -18.39 4.88
N ALA A 425 -10.64 -19.39 4.69
CA ALA A 425 -12.00 -19.16 4.21
C ALA A 425 -12.84 -18.39 5.24
N GLU A 426 -12.70 -18.69 6.54
CA GLU A 426 -13.44 -18.00 7.60
C GLU A 426 -13.02 -16.53 7.75
N VAL A 427 -11.73 -16.24 7.72
CA VAL A 427 -11.22 -14.87 7.77
C VAL A 427 -11.66 -14.09 6.54
N ASN A 428 -11.46 -14.63 5.33
CA ASN A 428 -11.82 -13.94 4.10
C ASN A 428 -13.33 -13.71 3.95
N LYS A 429 -14.16 -14.58 4.54
CA LYS A 429 -15.60 -14.34 4.67
C LYS A 429 -15.85 -13.06 5.48
N THR A 430 -15.25 -12.96 6.66
CA THR A 430 -15.39 -11.80 7.55
C THR A 430 -14.98 -10.51 6.86
N LEU A 431 -13.79 -10.49 6.22
CA LEU A 431 -13.31 -9.31 5.49
C LEU A 431 -14.30 -8.87 4.39
N THR A 432 -14.85 -9.81 3.63
CA THR A 432 -15.81 -9.50 2.56
C THR A 432 -17.14 -8.98 3.10
N GLU A 433 -17.63 -9.57 4.20
CA GLU A 433 -18.82 -9.10 4.90
C GLU A 433 -18.61 -7.68 5.45
N ASP A 434 -17.44 -7.35 5.98
CA ASP A 434 -17.12 -6.00 6.45
C ASP A 434 -17.07 -4.97 5.32
N ILE A 435 -16.47 -5.30 4.18
CA ILE A 435 -16.50 -4.44 2.98
C ILE A 435 -17.96 -4.16 2.57
N TYR A 436 -18.79 -5.21 2.53
CA TYR A 436 -20.20 -5.06 2.17
C TYR A 436 -20.98 -4.22 3.21
N ASN A 437 -20.80 -4.49 4.50
CA ASN A 437 -21.56 -3.89 5.60
C ASN A 437 -21.16 -2.43 5.90
N THR A 438 -19.91 -2.05 5.63
CA THR A 438 -19.46 -0.65 5.70
C THR A 438 -20.04 0.22 4.58
N GLY A 439 -20.64 -0.42 3.55
CA GLY A 439 -21.29 0.28 2.45
C GLY A 439 -20.34 0.62 1.30
N CYS A 440 -19.23 -0.09 1.17
CA CYS A 440 -18.39 -0.06 -0.03
C CYS A 440 -19.16 -0.56 -1.26
N GLY A 441 -18.73 -0.11 -2.43
CA GLY A 441 -19.34 -0.42 -3.73
C GLY A 441 -18.91 -1.76 -4.33
N GLY A 442 -17.85 -2.38 -3.81
CA GLY A 442 -17.38 -3.68 -4.25
C GLY A 442 -16.19 -4.23 -3.47
N ALA A 443 -15.99 -5.54 -3.60
CA ALA A 443 -14.93 -6.35 -3.01
C ALA A 443 -14.33 -7.26 -4.08
N ILE A 444 -13.05 -7.04 -4.43
CA ILE A 444 -12.31 -7.87 -5.40
C ILE A 444 -11.20 -8.61 -4.64
N TYR A 445 -11.40 -9.91 -4.45
CA TYR A 445 -10.53 -10.76 -3.62
C TYR A 445 -9.16 -10.96 -4.27
N PHE A 446 -8.11 -10.88 -3.47
CA PHE A 446 -6.76 -11.31 -3.84
C PHE A 446 -6.54 -12.72 -3.28
N GLU A 447 -6.57 -13.79 -4.11
CA GLU A 447 -6.63 -13.80 -5.58
C GLU A 447 -7.19 -15.11 -6.19
N TRP A 448 -7.21 -15.23 -7.52
CA TRP A 448 -7.72 -16.40 -8.24
C TRP A 448 -6.96 -17.70 -7.94
N MET A 449 -5.63 -17.69 -7.99
CA MET A 449 -4.80 -18.90 -7.86
C MET A 449 -3.52 -18.65 -7.07
N ASP A 450 -2.94 -19.69 -6.49
CA ASP A 450 -1.62 -19.63 -5.86
C ASP A 450 -0.53 -19.33 -6.90
N GLU A 451 0.39 -18.42 -6.58
CA GLU A 451 1.43 -17.94 -7.51
C GLU A 451 2.85 -18.12 -6.94
N TRP A 452 3.58 -19.11 -7.46
CA TRP A 452 4.88 -19.56 -6.90
C TRP A 452 6.03 -18.56 -7.05
N PHE A 453 5.92 -17.57 -7.94
CA PHE A 453 7.00 -16.60 -8.14
C PHE A 453 7.03 -15.50 -7.06
N LYS A 454 5.97 -15.38 -6.26
CA LYS A 454 5.83 -14.32 -5.26
C LYS A 454 6.75 -14.55 -4.06
N PHE A 455 7.08 -13.46 -3.38
CA PHE A 455 8.02 -13.46 -2.26
C PHE A 455 7.59 -12.47 -1.20
N ASN A 456 8.03 -12.73 0.03
CA ASN A 456 7.81 -11.84 1.16
C ASN A 456 9.07 -11.76 2.02
N TRP A 457 9.13 -10.72 2.85
CA TRP A 457 10.31 -10.38 3.64
C TRP A 457 10.73 -11.44 4.67
N LEU A 458 9.83 -12.35 5.09
CA LEU A 458 10.12 -13.44 6.02
C LEU A 458 11.12 -14.46 5.44
N VAL A 459 11.13 -14.63 4.11
CA VAL A 459 11.89 -15.70 3.43
C VAL A 459 12.72 -15.23 2.23
N ILE A 460 12.47 -14.02 1.70
CA ILE A 460 13.07 -13.54 0.43
C ILE A 460 14.60 -13.64 0.41
N ASP A 461 15.26 -13.37 1.53
CA ASP A 461 16.72 -13.34 1.66
C ASP A 461 17.35 -14.75 1.63
N PHE A 462 16.55 -15.80 1.84
CA PHE A 462 17.00 -17.20 1.91
C PHE A 462 16.65 -18.02 0.66
N GLU A 463 15.82 -17.48 -0.24
CA GLU A 463 15.47 -18.12 -1.51
C GLU A 463 16.53 -17.79 -2.59
N VAL A 464 17.71 -18.36 -2.42
CA VAL A 464 18.88 -18.11 -3.28
C VAL A 464 19.16 -19.33 -4.19
N PRO A 465 19.30 -19.13 -5.51
CA PRO A 465 19.28 -17.86 -6.23
C PRO A 465 17.86 -17.38 -6.58
N ALA A 466 17.63 -16.06 -6.47
CA ALA A 466 16.30 -15.45 -6.48
C ALA A 466 15.51 -15.70 -7.79
N GLU A 467 16.18 -15.88 -8.93
CA GLU A 467 15.54 -16.14 -10.21
C GLU A 467 14.88 -17.52 -10.32
N ARG A 468 15.20 -18.44 -9.40
CA ARG A 468 14.71 -19.82 -9.39
C ARG A 468 13.49 -20.05 -8.52
N ARG A 469 13.05 -19.05 -7.74
CA ARG A 469 11.88 -19.18 -6.85
C ARG A 469 10.61 -19.64 -7.56
N LYS A 470 10.42 -19.28 -8.83
CA LYS A 470 9.25 -19.69 -9.62
C LYS A 470 9.15 -21.20 -9.86
N PHE A 471 10.22 -21.96 -9.62
CA PHE A 471 10.26 -23.40 -9.89
C PHE A 471 9.77 -24.26 -8.73
N TRP A 472 9.50 -23.69 -7.57
CA TRP A 472 9.05 -24.45 -6.40
C TRP A 472 8.08 -23.63 -5.55
N HIS A 473 7.30 -24.29 -4.71
CA HIS A 473 6.25 -23.66 -3.92
C HIS A 473 6.63 -23.67 -2.44
N ASN A 474 6.98 -22.50 -1.93
CA ASN A 474 7.45 -22.34 -0.56
C ASN A 474 6.25 -22.18 0.39
N MET A 475 5.93 -23.24 1.14
CA MET A 475 4.81 -23.21 2.09
C MET A 475 5.08 -22.36 3.35
N GLU A 476 6.33 -21.91 3.55
CA GLU A 476 6.71 -20.90 4.55
C GLU A 476 6.53 -19.47 4.01
N ASN A 477 6.09 -19.29 2.76
CA ASN A 477 5.89 -18.01 2.09
C ASN A 477 4.38 -17.70 1.93
N PRO A 478 3.81 -16.84 2.80
CA PRO A 478 2.45 -16.34 2.68
C PRO A 478 2.02 -15.86 1.28
N GLU A 479 2.88 -15.13 0.58
CA GLU A 479 2.55 -14.50 -0.71
C GLU A 479 2.29 -15.51 -1.83
N GLN A 480 2.70 -16.77 -1.68
CA GLN A 480 2.43 -17.81 -2.68
C GLN A 480 1.07 -18.50 -2.47
N ASN A 481 0.34 -18.19 -1.39
CA ASN A 481 -0.76 -19.02 -0.87
C ASN A 481 -2.13 -18.31 -0.75
N PHE A 482 -2.37 -17.22 -1.49
CA PHE A 482 -3.63 -16.45 -1.44
C PHE A 482 -4.78 -17.03 -2.29
N GLY A 483 -4.48 -17.90 -3.26
CA GLY A 483 -5.43 -18.31 -4.28
C GLY A 483 -6.67 -19.03 -3.74
N VAL A 484 -7.84 -18.79 -4.34
CA VAL A 484 -9.00 -19.69 -4.16
C VAL A 484 -8.82 -21.03 -4.89
N LEU A 485 -7.97 -21.05 -5.92
CA LEU A 485 -7.51 -22.22 -6.63
C LEU A 485 -6.11 -22.59 -6.14
N ALA A 486 -5.99 -23.73 -5.46
CA ALA A 486 -4.70 -24.30 -5.12
C ALA A 486 -3.97 -24.70 -6.40
N VAL A 487 -2.70 -24.32 -6.50
CA VAL A 487 -1.78 -24.74 -7.56
C VAL A 487 -0.63 -25.47 -6.89
N GLU A 488 -0.71 -26.80 -6.87
CA GLU A 488 0.15 -27.67 -6.06
C GLU A 488 0.58 -28.90 -6.85
N GLN A 489 1.78 -29.45 -6.65
CA GLN A 489 2.14 -30.78 -7.17
C GLN A 489 1.45 -31.86 -6.34
N ARG A 490 1.57 -31.75 -5.01
CA ARG A 490 0.96 -32.63 -4.00
C ARG A 490 1.06 -34.10 -4.41
N SER A 491 2.29 -34.59 -4.42
CA SER A 491 2.62 -35.97 -4.75
C SER A 491 2.19 -36.96 -3.68
N LYS A 492 2.08 -36.50 -2.42
CA LYS A 492 1.60 -37.27 -1.26
C LYS A 492 0.51 -36.54 -0.49
N THR A 493 -0.41 -37.31 0.09
CA THR A 493 -1.32 -36.87 1.14
C THR A 493 -0.98 -37.62 2.42
N ILE A 494 -0.76 -36.89 3.52
CA ILE A 494 -0.43 -37.53 4.81
C ILE A 494 -1.73 -37.83 5.55
N ASP A 495 -2.22 -39.07 5.41
CA ASP A 495 -3.51 -39.53 5.96
C ASP A 495 -3.43 -40.93 6.60
N GLY A 496 -2.23 -41.53 6.60
CA GLY A 496 -1.97 -42.86 7.12
C GLY A 496 -2.29 -43.99 6.15
N ILE A 497 -2.54 -43.68 4.87
CA ILE A 497 -2.82 -44.64 3.80
C ILE A 497 -1.64 -44.65 2.83
N GLU A 498 -1.10 -45.84 2.52
CA GLU A 498 0.13 -45.95 1.73
C GLU A 498 -0.08 -46.05 0.21
N ASP A 499 -1.26 -45.73 -0.30
CA ASP A 499 -1.65 -45.98 -1.70
C ASP A 499 -0.98 -45.04 -2.71
N ASP A 500 -0.55 -43.86 -2.26
CA ASP A 500 0.22 -42.90 -3.05
C ASP A 500 1.76 -43.16 -3.00
N TRP A 501 2.24 -44.09 -2.18
CA TRP A 501 3.64 -44.52 -2.09
C TRP A 501 3.98 -45.62 -3.10
N LYS A 502 5.05 -45.39 -3.88
CA LYS A 502 5.52 -46.29 -4.93
C LYS A 502 6.66 -47.17 -4.40
N SER A 503 6.78 -48.37 -4.97
CA SER A 503 7.81 -49.33 -4.55
C SER A 503 9.25 -48.84 -4.73
N ASN A 504 9.49 -47.89 -5.64
CA ASN A 504 10.82 -47.30 -5.89
C ASN A 504 11.16 -46.15 -4.94
N GLU A 505 10.26 -45.78 -4.02
CA GLU A 505 10.49 -44.79 -2.96
C GLU A 505 10.88 -45.46 -1.63
N LEU A 506 10.88 -46.80 -1.58
CA LEU A 506 11.42 -47.57 -0.46
C LEU A 506 12.96 -47.46 -0.47
N ILE A 507 13.52 -46.81 0.55
CA ILE A 507 14.97 -46.58 0.68
C ILE A 507 15.63 -47.74 1.42
N SER A 508 15.04 -48.15 2.53
CA SER A 508 15.50 -49.29 3.32
C SER A 508 14.34 -50.03 3.97
N GLY A 509 14.57 -51.28 4.34
CA GLY A 509 13.62 -52.01 5.17
C GLY A 509 13.81 -53.51 5.21
N GLU A 510 13.59 -54.07 6.40
CA GLU A 510 13.42 -55.49 6.68
C GLU A 510 11.99 -55.74 7.22
N ASP A 511 11.65 -56.94 7.70
CA ASP A 511 10.32 -57.22 8.26
C ASP A 511 9.97 -56.35 9.49
N LYS A 512 10.97 -55.77 10.19
CA LYS A 512 10.77 -55.02 11.45
C LYS A 512 10.57 -53.51 11.30
N TYR A 513 11.10 -52.91 10.24
CA TYR A 513 10.87 -51.51 9.90
C TYR A 513 11.08 -51.31 8.40
N LYS A 514 10.36 -50.36 7.81
CA LYS A 514 10.57 -49.91 6.43
C LYS A 514 10.58 -48.39 6.41
N PHE A 515 11.54 -47.81 5.70
CA PHE A 515 11.65 -46.38 5.48
C PHE A 515 11.50 -46.06 3.99
N SER A 516 10.57 -45.16 3.69
CA SER A 516 10.38 -44.61 2.35
C SER A 516 10.56 -43.10 2.38
N ALA A 517 11.13 -42.56 1.31
CA ALA A 517 11.32 -41.13 1.15
C ALA A 517 10.96 -40.69 -0.27
N SER A 518 10.38 -39.51 -0.39
CA SER A 518 9.99 -38.90 -1.66
C SER A 518 10.01 -37.38 -1.53
N SER A 519 9.82 -36.67 -2.63
CA SER A 519 9.80 -35.21 -2.61
C SER A 519 9.10 -34.65 -3.85
N ASP A 520 8.58 -33.44 -3.72
CA ASP A 520 8.01 -32.64 -4.82
C ASP A 520 8.40 -31.17 -4.70
N ALA A 521 7.75 -30.31 -5.49
CA ALA A 521 8.01 -28.88 -5.51
C ALA A 521 7.70 -28.17 -4.18
N GLU A 522 6.89 -28.76 -3.30
CA GLU A 522 6.48 -28.18 -2.01
C GLU A 522 7.25 -28.77 -0.82
N TYR A 523 7.42 -30.10 -0.80
CA TYR A 523 7.80 -30.83 0.41
C TYR A 523 8.84 -31.93 0.17
N TYR A 524 9.60 -32.20 1.24
CA TYR A 524 10.28 -33.48 1.48
C TYR A 524 9.38 -34.41 2.30
N TYR A 525 9.17 -35.65 1.84
CA TYR A 525 8.30 -36.64 2.47
C TYR A 525 9.07 -37.82 3.04
N MET A 526 8.62 -38.31 4.20
CA MET A 526 9.11 -39.52 4.84
C MET A 526 7.94 -40.39 5.29
N LYS A 527 8.09 -41.71 5.15
CA LYS A 527 7.16 -42.69 5.72
C LYS A 527 7.93 -43.79 6.43
N TYR A 528 7.45 -44.15 7.63
CA TYR A 528 7.93 -45.33 8.34
C TYR A 528 6.80 -46.30 8.61
N ASN A 529 7.04 -47.58 8.34
CA ASN A 529 6.21 -48.68 8.82
C ASN A 529 6.90 -49.28 10.05
N LEU A 530 6.28 -49.12 11.23
CA LEU A 530 6.88 -49.44 12.53
C LEU A 530 5.99 -50.41 13.33
N PRO A 531 5.85 -51.68 12.92
CA PRO A 531 4.87 -52.63 13.48
C PRO A 531 4.98 -52.84 15.00
N GLU A 532 6.17 -52.69 15.58
CA GLU A 532 6.42 -52.86 17.01
C GLU A 532 6.33 -51.55 17.83
N PHE A 533 6.17 -50.39 17.17
CA PHE A 533 6.20 -49.09 17.82
C PHE A 533 4.86 -48.70 18.49
N SER A 534 4.96 -47.92 19.57
CA SER A 534 3.83 -47.30 20.25
C SER A 534 4.26 -46.00 20.94
N PHE A 535 3.52 -44.93 20.65
CA PHE A 535 3.69 -43.64 21.34
C PHE A 535 3.36 -43.68 22.83
N ASP A 536 2.81 -44.76 23.38
CA ASP A 536 2.63 -44.88 24.84
C ASP A 536 3.93 -45.22 25.56
N LYS A 537 4.89 -45.85 24.85
CA LYS A 537 6.12 -46.41 25.44
C LYS A 537 7.39 -45.72 24.98
N SER A 538 7.35 -45.12 23.79
CA SER A 538 8.55 -44.68 23.09
C SER A 538 8.37 -43.31 22.43
N ASN A 539 9.50 -42.69 22.09
CA ASN A 539 9.60 -41.51 21.25
C ASN A 539 10.36 -41.85 19.95
N ILE A 540 10.17 -41.03 18.91
CA ILE A 540 10.95 -41.13 17.67
C ILE A 540 11.75 -39.83 17.53
N HIS A 541 13.04 -39.95 17.25
CA HIS A 541 13.94 -38.84 16.95
C HIS A 541 14.57 -39.06 15.57
N ILE A 542 14.58 -38.03 14.72
CA ILE A 542 15.15 -38.09 13.37
C ILE A 542 16.19 -36.99 13.24
N ALA A 543 17.46 -37.35 13.16
CA ALA A 543 18.54 -36.43 12.87
C ALA A 543 18.79 -36.40 11.35
N ILE A 544 18.91 -35.20 10.77
CA ILE A 544 19.09 -35.00 9.33
C ILE A 544 20.39 -34.24 9.07
N ASP A 545 21.32 -34.88 8.36
CA ASP A 545 22.47 -34.28 7.70
C ASP A 545 22.03 -33.88 6.29
N THR A 546 22.00 -32.56 6.06
CA THR A 546 21.49 -31.94 4.83
C THR A 546 22.58 -31.61 3.81
N TYR A 547 23.87 -31.71 4.19
CA TYR A 547 24.97 -31.20 3.37
C TYR A 547 26.29 -31.98 3.55
N ASP A 548 27.34 -31.34 4.09
CA ASP A 548 28.67 -31.92 4.27
C ASP A 548 28.71 -32.65 5.60
N LYS A 549 28.95 -33.96 5.55
CA LYS A 549 29.05 -34.84 6.73
C LYS A 549 29.98 -34.34 7.85
N LYS A 550 30.95 -33.48 7.55
CA LYS A 550 31.88 -32.90 8.54
C LYS A 550 31.32 -31.65 9.22
N LYS A 551 30.32 -31.00 8.64
CA LYS A 551 29.62 -29.86 9.23
C LYS A 551 28.44 -30.38 10.06
N GLY A 552 27.71 -29.47 10.71
CA GLY A 552 26.64 -29.79 11.64
C GLY A 552 27.14 -30.28 13.01
N ASP A 553 26.19 -30.62 13.88
CA ASP A 553 26.45 -31.13 15.22
C ASP A 553 26.57 -32.65 15.22
N HIS A 554 27.73 -33.16 15.62
CA HIS A 554 28.00 -34.59 15.73
C HIS A 554 27.44 -35.19 17.02
N LYS A 555 26.79 -34.42 17.89
CA LYS A 555 26.26 -34.92 19.15
C LYS A 555 24.75 -34.76 19.19
N LEU A 556 24.03 -35.83 19.54
CA LEU A 556 22.61 -35.74 19.85
C LEU A 556 22.40 -35.65 21.38
N PRO A 557 21.40 -34.89 21.86
CA PRO A 557 21.23 -34.60 23.28
C PRO A 557 20.93 -35.84 24.14
N PHE A 558 20.44 -36.92 23.53
CA PHE A 558 20.09 -38.20 24.18
C PHE A 558 21.11 -39.33 23.94
N LEU A 559 22.19 -39.08 23.17
CA LEU A 559 23.24 -40.07 22.93
C LEU A 559 24.50 -39.76 23.75
N GLU A 560 25.14 -40.81 24.27
CA GLU A 560 26.46 -40.68 24.93
C GLU A 560 27.62 -40.58 23.93
N LYS A 561 27.44 -41.14 22.72
CA LYS A 561 28.46 -41.17 21.67
C LYS A 561 28.10 -40.17 20.57
N ASP A 562 29.13 -39.60 19.97
CA ASP A 562 29.00 -38.75 18.79
C ASP A 562 28.60 -39.60 17.57
N LEU A 563 27.80 -39.01 16.69
CA LEU A 563 27.51 -39.46 15.35
C LEU A 563 28.78 -39.44 14.48
N ASP A 564 28.80 -40.29 13.47
CA ASP A 564 29.86 -40.32 12.45
C ASP A 564 29.73 -39.19 11.40
N ARG A 565 28.62 -38.44 11.46
CA ARG A 565 28.26 -37.33 10.58
C ARG A 565 27.54 -36.27 11.42
N GLY A 566 27.80 -34.99 11.17
CA GLY A 566 27.07 -33.93 11.86
C GLY A 566 25.69 -33.73 11.27
N ALA A 567 24.70 -33.50 12.14
CA ALA A 567 23.32 -33.24 11.77
C ALA A 567 23.01 -31.75 11.91
N GLU A 568 22.32 -31.17 10.94
CA GLU A 568 21.81 -29.81 11.02
C GLU A 568 20.44 -29.74 11.69
N PHE A 569 19.63 -30.78 11.58
CA PHE A 569 18.26 -30.78 12.10
C PHE A 569 17.97 -32.01 12.96
N LEU A 570 17.12 -31.82 13.97
CA LEU A 570 16.61 -32.87 14.84
C LEU A 570 15.09 -32.76 14.94
N ILE A 571 14.38 -33.78 14.45
CA ILE A 571 12.93 -33.88 14.54
C ILE A 571 12.57 -34.79 15.70
N ASN A 572 11.70 -34.33 16.59
CA ASN A 572 11.21 -35.09 17.74
C ASN A 572 9.72 -35.37 17.57
N PHE A 573 9.32 -36.64 17.69
CA PHE A 573 7.91 -37.06 17.82
C PHE A 573 7.72 -37.74 19.17
N ILE A 574 7.07 -37.03 20.10
CA ILE A 574 6.83 -37.52 21.46
C ILE A 574 5.45 -38.14 21.57
N ASN A 575 4.44 -37.47 21.00
CA ASN A 575 3.05 -37.91 20.89
C ASN A 575 2.33 -37.01 19.87
N LYS A 576 1.02 -37.23 19.68
CA LYS A 576 0.19 -36.49 18.70
C LYS A 576 0.14 -34.98 18.93
N ASP A 577 0.30 -34.54 20.17
CA ASP A 577 0.22 -33.12 20.56
C ASP A 577 1.61 -32.47 20.66
N SER A 578 2.68 -33.24 20.46
CA SER A 578 4.06 -32.81 20.68
C SER A 578 4.99 -33.40 19.63
N ALA A 579 5.13 -32.67 18.54
CA ALA A 579 6.16 -32.90 17.53
C ALA A 579 6.82 -31.56 17.12
N GLU A 580 8.12 -31.59 16.89
CA GLU A 580 8.90 -30.40 16.54
C GLU A 580 10.10 -30.74 15.65
N ILE A 581 10.56 -29.75 14.89
CA ILE A 581 11.84 -29.75 14.20
C ILE A 581 12.74 -28.66 14.79
N LEU A 582 13.89 -29.06 15.29
CA LEU A 582 14.93 -28.21 15.83
C LEU A 582 16.08 -28.10 14.83
N VAL A 583 16.84 -27.02 14.93
CA VAL A 583 18.03 -26.76 14.12
C VAL A 583 19.25 -26.65 15.02
N ASP A 584 20.43 -27.06 14.55
CA ASP A 584 21.71 -26.76 15.20
C ASP A 584 21.78 -25.25 15.50
N GLU A 585 22.13 -24.88 16.74
CA GLU A 585 22.30 -23.49 17.19
C GLU A 585 23.16 -22.67 16.20
N LYS A 586 24.16 -23.30 15.58
CA LYS A 586 25.08 -22.64 14.65
C LYS A 586 24.52 -22.44 13.24
N TYR A 587 23.45 -23.14 12.88
CA TYR A 587 22.79 -23.08 11.57
C TYR A 587 21.38 -22.47 11.62
N SER A 588 20.96 -21.98 12.79
CA SER A 588 19.66 -21.33 12.97
C SER A 588 19.55 -20.04 12.17
N VAL A 589 18.39 -19.86 11.53
CA VAL A 589 18.04 -18.63 10.81
C VAL A 589 17.23 -17.73 11.73
N TYR A 590 17.70 -16.51 11.95
CA TYR A 590 17.00 -15.45 12.68
C TYR A 590 17.17 -14.12 11.95
N SER A 591 16.08 -13.35 11.82
CA SER A 591 15.96 -12.17 10.95
C SER A 591 15.95 -10.82 11.70
N ASP A 592 16.61 -10.71 12.86
CA ASP A 592 16.63 -9.46 13.65
C ASP A 592 17.62 -8.42 13.13
N ILE A 593 17.13 -7.60 12.20
CA ILE A 593 17.88 -6.51 11.56
C ILE A 593 18.33 -5.38 12.51
N TYR A 594 17.77 -5.26 13.72
CA TYR A 594 18.10 -4.16 14.64
C TYR A 594 19.51 -4.30 15.23
N ASN A 595 20.04 -5.53 15.26
CA ASN A 595 21.34 -5.83 15.82
C ASN A 595 22.50 -5.78 14.80
N ASP A 596 22.24 -5.36 13.55
CA ASP A 596 23.26 -5.09 12.50
C ASP A 596 24.27 -6.24 12.29
N TYR A 597 23.86 -7.46 12.60
CA TYR A 597 24.64 -8.66 12.36
C TYR A 597 23.90 -9.44 11.28
N VAL A 598 24.48 -9.57 10.09
CA VAL A 598 24.12 -10.68 9.20
C VAL A 598 24.86 -11.87 9.77
N PRO A 599 24.20 -12.76 10.52
CA PRO A 599 24.86 -13.97 10.99
C PRO A 599 25.25 -14.81 9.79
N LEU A 600 26.36 -15.53 9.91
CA LEU A 600 26.75 -16.51 8.91
C LEU A 600 25.74 -17.67 8.92
N TYR A 601 24.81 -17.69 7.96
CA TYR A 601 23.79 -18.72 7.78
C TYR A 601 24.37 -19.96 7.08
N ALA A 602 25.29 -20.64 7.75
CA ALA A 602 26.01 -21.80 7.21
C ALA A 602 26.20 -22.88 8.28
N SER A 603 26.09 -24.14 7.86
CA SER A 603 26.36 -25.27 8.75
C SER A 603 27.82 -25.25 9.21
N LYS A 604 28.07 -25.58 10.48
CA LYS A 604 29.40 -25.52 11.11
C LYS A 604 29.66 -26.77 11.91
N GLU A 605 30.84 -27.36 11.72
CA GLU A 605 31.31 -28.50 12.52
C GLU A 605 31.26 -28.16 14.02
N ASN A 606 30.55 -29.02 14.77
CA ASN A 606 30.52 -28.98 16.23
C ASN A 606 30.06 -30.32 16.84
N SER A 607 30.04 -30.41 18.16
CA SER A 607 29.70 -31.61 18.94
C SER A 607 29.12 -31.24 20.32
N ASP A 608 28.39 -30.11 20.43
CA ASP A 608 27.93 -29.61 21.72
C ASP A 608 26.52 -30.09 22.11
N GLY A 609 25.77 -30.67 21.16
CA GLY A 609 24.47 -31.28 21.35
C GLY A 609 23.33 -30.27 21.43
N LYS A 610 23.51 -29.06 20.88
CA LYS A 610 22.55 -27.96 21.03
C LYS A 610 21.70 -27.75 19.79
N PHE A 611 20.51 -28.34 19.83
CA PHE A 611 19.45 -28.06 18.87
C PHE A 611 18.45 -27.08 19.47
N VAL A 612 18.17 -26.00 18.75
CA VAL A 612 17.31 -24.89 19.18
C VAL A 612 16.07 -24.78 18.30
N ARG A 613 15.05 -24.09 18.82
CA ARG A 613 13.84 -23.79 18.07
C ARG A 613 14.13 -22.73 17.00
N GLN A 614 13.42 -22.84 15.88
CA GLN A 614 13.55 -21.96 14.73
C GLN A 614 12.62 -20.76 14.89
N ILE A 615 13.21 -19.60 15.14
CA ILE A 615 12.48 -18.36 15.43
C ILE A 615 12.72 -17.38 14.29
N LEU A 616 11.67 -16.76 13.77
CA LEU A 616 11.75 -15.67 12.80
C LEU A 616 11.09 -14.41 13.37
N LEU A 617 11.60 -13.23 13.02
CA LEU A 617 10.93 -11.97 13.34
C LEU A 617 9.72 -11.83 12.41
N SER A 618 8.51 -11.67 12.97
CA SER A 618 7.25 -11.53 12.21
C SER A 618 6.65 -10.13 12.35
N ASN A 619 6.77 -9.48 13.52
CA ASN A 619 6.50 -8.05 13.64
C ASN A 619 7.65 -7.40 14.39
N ARG A 620 8.04 -6.21 13.94
CA ARG A 620 9.10 -5.44 14.57
C ARG A 620 8.59 -4.75 15.84
N GLU A 621 9.52 -4.37 16.70
CA GLU A 621 9.19 -3.45 17.79
C GLU A 621 8.84 -2.08 17.19
N ARG A 622 7.77 -1.47 17.71
CA ARG A 622 7.28 -0.15 17.28
C ARG A 622 7.17 0.77 18.47
N GLU A 623 7.38 2.06 18.21
CA GLU A 623 6.99 3.12 19.12
C GLU A 623 6.16 4.13 18.31
N SER A 624 4.96 4.43 18.79
CA SER A 624 4.06 5.37 18.15
C SER A 624 4.55 6.81 18.29
N LEU A 625 3.98 7.74 17.51
CA LEU A 625 4.17 9.17 17.73
C LEU A 625 3.81 9.60 19.15
N GLU A 626 2.86 8.94 19.79
CA GLU A 626 2.42 9.23 21.16
C GLU A 626 3.36 8.64 22.23
N GLY A 627 4.33 7.80 21.84
CA GLY A 627 5.30 7.17 22.75
C GLY A 627 4.89 5.78 23.24
N ASP A 628 3.78 5.25 22.73
CA ASP A 628 3.32 3.89 23.05
C ASP A 628 4.25 2.87 22.39
N LYS A 629 4.82 1.97 23.19
CA LYS A 629 5.70 0.89 22.70
C LYS A 629 4.92 -0.40 22.47
N THR A 630 5.04 -0.94 21.27
CA THR A 630 4.56 -2.27 20.91
C THR A 630 5.76 -3.20 20.76
N PRO A 631 5.83 -4.30 21.56
CA PRO A 631 6.96 -5.22 21.50
C PRO A 631 7.01 -5.98 20.17
N ARG A 632 8.21 -6.42 19.79
CA ARG A 632 8.39 -7.32 18.66
C ARG A 632 7.59 -8.62 18.83
N ILE A 633 7.13 -9.20 17.73
CA ILE A 633 6.51 -10.52 17.68
C ILE A 633 7.38 -11.45 16.84
N VAL A 634 7.63 -12.64 17.37
CA VAL A 634 8.40 -13.68 16.67
C VAL A 634 7.51 -14.87 16.32
N TYR A 635 7.72 -15.42 15.14
CA TYR A 635 7.08 -16.65 14.67
C TYR A 635 8.00 -17.84 14.97
N ASP A 636 7.49 -18.79 15.74
CA ASP A 636 8.16 -20.06 16.02
C ASP A 636 7.69 -21.12 15.01
N ARG A 637 8.57 -21.43 14.06
CA ARG A 637 8.29 -22.38 12.97
C ARG A 637 8.72 -23.81 13.30
N SER A 638 9.10 -24.12 14.54
CA SER A 638 9.56 -25.48 14.90
C SER A 638 8.43 -26.48 15.10
N SER A 639 7.23 -26.05 15.46
CA SER A 639 6.13 -26.98 15.78
C SER A 639 5.61 -27.71 14.54
N LEU A 640 5.52 -29.04 14.60
CA LEU A 640 5.01 -29.88 13.52
C LEU A 640 3.59 -30.34 13.83
N THR A 641 2.62 -29.89 13.05
CA THR A 641 1.20 -30.08 13.33
C THR A 641 0.74 -31.49 12.94
N PHE A 642 0.08 -32.21 13.84
CA PHE A 642 -0.56 -33.50 13.55
C PHE A 642 -1.88 -33.27 12.80
N GLY A 643 -2.14 -34.02 11.73
CA GLY A 643 -3.45 -33.99 11.06
C GLY A 643 -3.44 -34.56 9.64
N ASN A 644 -4.64 -34.78 9.11
CA ASN A 644 -4.84 -35.27 7.75
C ASN A 644 -4.69 -34.12 6.75
N SER A 645 -3.66 -34.13 5.89
CA SER A 645 -3.50 -33.05 4.90
C SER A 645 -4.53 -33.08 3.77
N GLY A 646 -5.32 -34.15 3.69
CA GLY A 646 -6.52 -34.31 2.86
C GLY A 646 -7.66 -33.36 3.23
N GLU A 647 -7.70 -32.87 4.46
CA GLU A 647 -8.80 -32.10 5.02
C GLU A 647 -8.48 -30.60 5.06
N TYR A 648 -9.46 -29.76 4.75
CA TYR A 648 -9.32 -28.29 4.77
C TYR A 648 -8.88 -27.75 6.14
N THR A 649 -9.40 -28.33 7.22
CA THR A 649 -9.13 -27.94 8.62
C THR A 649 -7.71 -28.25 9.08
N SER A 650 -7.02 -29.16 8.40
CA SER A 650 -5.65 -29.57 8.71
C SER A 650 -4.76 -29.56 7.47
N SER A 651 -5.07 -28.70 6.50
CA SER A 651 -4.35 -28.59 5.22
C SER A 651 -2.86 -28.28 5.39
N ASN A 652 -2.46 -27.70 6.53
CA ASN A 652 -1.08 -27.37 6.89
C ASN A 652 -0.42 -28.36 7.85
N SER A 653 -1.02 -29.54 8.08
CA SER A 653 -0.42 -30.57 8.93
C SER A 653 0.94 -31.01 8.38
N ASN A 654 1.86 -31.42 9.24
CA ASN A 654 3.18 -31.90 8.87
C ASN A 654 3.31 -33.40 8.97
N TRP A 655 2.49 -34.06 9.80
CA TRP A 655 2.59 -35.50 9.98
C TRP A 655 1.27 -36.14 10.40
N PHE A 656 1.19 -37.44 10.16
CA PHE A 656 0.08 -38.29 10.58
C PHE A 656 0.58 -39.63 11.10
N TRP A 657 -0.13 -40.19 12.09
CA TRP A 657 0.15 -41.51 12.67
C TRP A 657 -1.10 -42.38 12.66
N ASN A 658 -1.04 -43.44 11.87
CA ASN A 658 -2.03 -44.50 11.84
C ASN A 658 -1.67 -45.59 12.85
N GLU A 659 -2.34 -45.55 14.02
CA GLU A 659 -2.12 -46.50 15.12
C GLU A 659 -2.43 -47.96 14.73
N LYS A 660 -3.38 -48.17 13.81
CA LYS A 660 -3.84 -49.51 13.42
C LYS A 660 -2.82 -50.20 12.52
N ASP A 661 -2.35 -49.50 11.50
CA ASP A 661 -1.43 -50.05 10.50
C ASP A 661 0.03 -49.75 10.84
N LYS A 662 0.26 -48.99 11.92
CA LYS A 662 1.58 -48.62 12.47
C LYS A 662 2.44 -47.86 11.46
N ILE A 663 1.81 -46.90 10.78
CA ILE A 663 2.43 -46.08 9.74
C ILE A 663 2.49 -44.64 10.25
N ILE A 664 3.68 -44.04 10.19
CA ILE A 664 3.88 -42.60 10.33
C ILE A 664 4.23 -42.02 8.95
N GLU A 665 3.55 -40.95 8.58
CA GLU A 665 3.87 -40.15 7.40
C GLU A 665 4.20 -38.73 7.82
N ILE A 666 5.22 -38.15 7.18
CA ILE A 666 5.78 -36.85 7.52
C ILE A 666 6.02 -36.11 6.21
N ARG A 667 5.71 -34.81 6.19
CA ARG A 667 6.07 -33.86 5.14
C ARG A 667 6.67 -32.60 5.75
N ILE A 668 7.80 -32.17 5.22
CA ILE A 668 8.57 -31.03 5.70
C ILE A 668 8.74 -30.03 4.55
N PRO A 669 8.29 -28.76 4.69
CA PRO A 669 8.57 -27.74 3.70
C PRO A 669 10.08 -27.57 3.53
N TRP A 670 10.54 -27.40 2.29
CA TRP A 670 11.97 -27.29 1.97
C TRP A 670 12.69 -26.20 2.79
N HIS A 671 12.07 -25.02 2.92
CA HIS A 671 12.64 -23.90 3.65
C HIS A 671 12.80 -24.15 5.17
N LEU A 672 12.05 -25.11 5.74
CA LEU A 672 12.18 -25.49 7.15
C LEU A 672 13.47 -26.31 7.43
N LEU A 673 14.08 -26.84 6.37
CA LEU A 673 15.38 -27.52 6.34
C LEU A 673 16.49 -26.61 5.77
N ASN A 674 16.26 -25.29 5.71
CA ASN A 674 17.18 -24.32 5.10
C ASN A 674 17.60 -24.67 3.66
N VAL A 675 16.74 -25.37 2.91
CA VAL A 675 16.91 -25.56 1.47
C VAL A 675 16.52 -24.24 0.79
N SER A 676 17.48 -23.64 0.09
CA SER A 676 17.31 -22.34 -0.57
C SER A 676 16.68 -22.47 -1.95
N ASP A 677 16.95 -23.57 -2.65
CA ASP A 677 16.31 -23.93 -3.92
C ASP A 677 16.32 -25.47 -4.12
N PRO A 678 15.19 -26.15 -3.88
CA PRO A 678 15.09 -27.59 -4.08
C PRO A 678 15.18 -27.99 -5.55
N SER A 679 14.87 -27.09 -6.50
CA SER A 679 14.90 -27.39 -7.94
C SER A 679 16.31 -27.62 -8.48
N SER A 680 17.32 -27.10 -7.78
CA SER A 680 18.73 -27.20 -8.16
C SER A 680 19.61 -27.90 -7.11
N LEU A 681 19.01 -28.51 -6.08
CA LEU A 681 19.68 -29.16 -4.93
C LEU A 681 20.50 -28.18 -4.06
N ASN A 682 20.01 -26.95 -3.82
CA ASN A 682 20.77 -25.96 -3.04
C ASN A 682 20.25 -25.79 -1.60
N VAL A 683 21.19 -25.74 -0.65
CA VAL A 683 20.99 -25.41 0.77
C VAL A 683 21.77 -24.15 1.14
N LEU A 684 21.34 -23.44 2.19
CA LEU A 684 22.07 -22.28 2.70
C LEU A 684 23.48 -22.69 3.15
N ASP A 685 24.51 -22.01 2.64
CA ASP A 685 25.92 -22.24 3.00
C ASP A 685 26.68 -20.93 2.81
N ASP A 686 26.26 -19.94 3.59
CA ASP A 686 26.80 -18.58 3.56
C ASP A 686 28.33 -18.53 3.81
N LYS A 687 29.02 -17.55 3.22
CA LYS A 687 30.48 -17.42 3.31
C LYS A 687 30.89 -16.17 4.08
N ALA A 688 31.72 -16.36 5.10
CA ALA A 688 32.15 -15.24 5.93
C ALA A 688 32.94 -14.20 5.12
N GLY A 689 32.53 -12.94 5.23
CA GLY A 689 33.19 -11.80 4.58
C GLY A 689 32.67 -11.47 3.18
N THR A 690 31.65 -12.18 2.69
CA THR A 690 30.87 -11.73 1.53
C THR A 690 29.68 -10.88 2.00
N GLY A 691 29.13 -10.05 1.11
CA GLY A 691 28.00 -9.16 1.41
C GLY A 691 26.64 -9.78 1.13
N ASP A 692 26.61 -10.99 0.58
CA ASP A 692 25.43 -11.67 0.06
C ASP A 692 25.22 -12.99 0.82
N ILE A 693 23.97 -13.41 1.00
CA ILE A 693 23.65 -14.76 1.50
C ILE A 693 23.86 -15.76 0.35
N GLU A 694 24.69 -16.77 0.58
CA GLU A 694 25.06 -17.77 -0.43
C GLU A 694 24.45 -19.16 -0.17
N SER A 695 24.45 -19.98 -1.22
CA SER A 695 24.02 -21.38 -1.18
C SER A 695 25.08 -22.32 -1.77
N SER A 696 25.00 -23.60 -1.40
CA SER A 696 25.82 -24.69 -1.95
C SER A 696 24.96 -25.87 -2.37
N GLU A 697 25.41 -26.61 -3.38
CA GLU A 697 24.74 -27.83 -3.83
C GLU A 697 24.95 -28.98 -2.83
N THR A 698 23.88 -29.65 -2.45
CA THR A 698 23.90 -30.87 -1.63
C THR A 698 23.80 -32.13 -2.49
N ASP A 699 24.46 -33.21 -2.05
CA ASP A 699 24.31 -34.54 -2.67
C ASP A 699 22.94 -35.17 -2.35
N GLY A 700 22.28 -34.71 -1.29
CA GLY A 700 21.05 -35.27 -0.72
C GLY A 700 21.12 -35.30 0.80
N PHE A 701 20.12 -35.93 1.43
CA PHE A 701 19.98 -35.99 2.87
C PHE A 701 20.37 -37.36 3.42
N ASN A 702 21.09 -37.37 4.54
CA ASN A 702 21.33 -38.57 5.34
C ASN A 702 20.46 -38.49 6.59
N ILE A 703 19.66 -39.54 6.81
CA ILE A 703 18.63 -39.60 7.84
C ILE A 703 19.04 -40.66 8.87
N CYS A 704 19.23 -40.23 10.11
CA CYS A 704 19.51 -41.09 11.26
C CYS A 704 18.28 -41.11 12.18
N THR A 705 17.56 -42.23 12.20
CA THR A 705 16.34 -42.36 13.01
C THR A 705 16.63 -43.16 14.28
N PHE A 706 16.10 -42.69 15.41
CA PHE A 706 16.25 -43.31 16.71
C PHE A 706 14.90 -43.52 17.39
N ILE A 707 14.70 -44.67 18.01
CA ILE A 707 13.59 -44.96 18.92
C ILE A 707 14.14 -45.03 20.34
N THR A 708 13.56 -44.27 21.26
CA THR A 708 13.94 -44.21 22.67
C THR A 708 12.76 -44.63 23.56
N ASP A 709 13.00 -44.84 24.86
CA ASP A 709 11.93 -44.85 25.85
C ASP A 709 11.42 -43.43 26.15
N LYS A 710 10.34 -43.30 26.93
CA LYS A 710 9.75 -42.00 27.30
C LYS A 710 10.67 -41.06 28.09
N GLN A 711 11.82 -41.52 28.57
CA GLN A 711 12.81 -40.70 29.26
C GLN A 711 14.02 -40.40 28.35
N ASP A 712 13.89 -40.64 27.05
CA ASP A 712 14.94 -40.52 26.03
C ASP A 712 16.19 -41.35 26.36
N LYS A 713 15.98 -42.50 27.01
CA LYS A 713 17.03 -43.49 27.27
C LYS A 713 16.86 -44.68 26.34
N ASN A 714 17.87 -45.56 26.34
CA ASN A 714 17.90 -46.80 25.57
C ASN A 714 17.67 -46.57 24.06
N ALA A 715 18.33 -45.56 23.49
CA ALA A 715 18.20 -45.21 22.07
C ALA A 715 18.63 -46.38 21.16
N ILE A 716 17.75 -46.76 20.24
CA ILE A 716 17.97 -47.76 19.19
C ILE A 716 17.94 -47.03 17.85
N GLN A 717 19.03 -47.10 17.09
CA GLN A 717 19.08 -46.55 15.73
C GLN A 717 18.41 -47.50 14.75
N ILE A 718 17.63 -46.98 13.81
CA ILE A 718 17.04 -47.73 12.70
C ILE A 718 17.38 -47.02 11.37
N PRO A 719 18.04 -47.70 10.41
CA PRO A 719 18.75 -49.00 10.50
C PRO A 719 19.89 -49.05 11.54
N ASP A 720 20.21 -50.25 12.04
CA ASP A 720 21.33 -50.46 12.99
C ASP A 720 22.67 -49.94 12.42
N ASN A 721 23.26 -48.95 13.09
CA ASN A 721 24.55 -48.32 12.74
C ASN A 721 24.66 -47.82 11.28
N GLN A 722 23.54 -47.44 10.66
CA GLN A 722 23.50 -46.89 9.30
C GLN A 722 22.55 -45.69 9.23
N SER A 723 22.77 -44.82 8.25
CA SER A 723 21.83 -43.78 7.87
C SER A 723 21.13 -44.15 6.57
N ASP A 724 19.88 -43.73 6.43
CA ASP A 724 19.15 -43.79 5.18
C ASP A 724 19.53 -42.58 4.33
N PHE A 725 19.84 -42.79 3.04
CA PHE A 725 20.21 -41.71 2.13
C PHE A 725 19.10 -41.44 1.11
N TYR A 726 18.67 -40.18 1.00
CA TYR A 726 17.70 -39.74 0.01
C TYR A 726 18.30 -38.62 -0.86
N SER A 727 18.14 -38.74 -2.17
CA SER A 727 18.49 -37.69 -3.13
C SER A 727 17.38 -37.61 -4.18
N TRP A 728 17.14 -36.41 -4.69
CA TRP A 728 16.08 -36.14 -5.67
C TRP A 728 16.64 -35.56 -6.96
N LYS A 729 15.81 -35.52 -8.00
CA LYS A 729 16.21 -35.02 -9.31
C LYS A 729 16.02 -33.51 -9.35
N LYS A 730 16.97 -32.79 -9.96
CA LYS A 730 16.78 -31.39 -10.35
C LYS A 730 15.64 -31.23 -11.35
N TRP A 731 15.01 -30.06 -11.37
CA TRP A 731 13.98 -29.71 -12.35
C TRP A 731 14.08 -28.26 -12.83
N GLU A 732 13.63 -28.03 -14.06
CA GLU A 732 13.49 -26.69 -14.68
C GLU A 732 12.04 -26.44 -15.12
N THR A 733 11.16 -27.42 -14.93
CA THR A 733 9.74 -27.34 -15.26
C THR A 733 8.99 -28.10 -14.17
N PRO A 734 8.37 -27.38 -13.22
CA PRO A 734 7.64 -28.03 -12.14
C PRO A 734 6.37 -28.71 -12.67
N GLU A 735 6.05 -29.86 -12.09
CA GLU A 735 4.75 -30.49 -12.26
C GLU A 735 3.77 -29.88 -11.27
N TYR A 736 2.52 -29.70 -11.68
CA TYR A 736 1.46 -29.21 -10.79
C TYR A 736 0.09 -29.71 -11.23
N LYS A 737 -0.88 -29.65 -10.32
CA LYS A 737 -2.31 -29.82 -10.54
C LYS A 737 -3.06 -28.67 -9.85
N THR A 738 -4.36 -28.58 -10.14
CA THR A 738 -5.22 -27.56 -9.52
C THR A 738 -6.38 -28.18 -8.78
N ARG A 739 -6.78 -27.55 -7.67
CA ARG A 739 -7.92 -27.96 -6.84
C ARG A 739 -8.54 -26.71 -6.21
N PHE A 740 -9.85 -26.70 -6.02
CA PHE A 740 -10.50 -25.63 -5.25
C PHE A 740 -10.16 -25.74 -3.77
N LYS A 741 -9.77 -24.62 -3.16
CA LYS A 741 -9.67 -24.47 -1.71
C LYS A 741 -11.04 -24.27 -1.09
N LYS A 742 -11.13 -24.33 0.24
CA LYS A 742 -12.37 -24.07 0.96
C LYS A 742 -12.94 -22.67 0.66
N SER A 743 -12.07 -21.67 0.51
CA SER A 743 -12.42 -20.29 0.18
C SER A 743 -13.25 -20.18 -1.11
N TYR A 744 -13.00 -21.00 -2.14
CA TYR A 744 -13.81 -21.01 -3.36
C TYR A 744 -15.29 -21.31 -3.08
N TYR A 745 -15.56 -22.34 -2.28
CA TYR A 745 -16.94 -22.73 -1.95
C TYR A 745 -17.61 -21.70 -1.04
N MET A 746 -16.86 -21.13 -0.09
CA MET A 746 -17.32 -20.02 0.74
C MET A 746 -17.72 -18.82 -0.12
N PHE A 747 -16.86 -18.37 -1.04
CA PHE A 747 -17.16 -17.25 -1.93
C PHE A 747 -18.32 -17.55 -2.86
N LYS A 748 -18.44 -18.79 -3.35
CA LYS A 748 -19.58 -19.21 -4.16
C LYS A 748 -20.92 -18.96 -3.46
N GLU A 749 -21.01 -19.26 -2.17
CA GLU A 749 -22.19 -19.01 -1.35
C GLU A 749 -22.33 -17.52 -0.99
N LEU A 750 -21.25 -16.87 -0.55
CA LEU A 750 -21.25 -15.49 -0.10
C LEU A 750 -21.57 -14.51 -1.24
N PHE A 751 -20.94 -14.67 -2.39
CA PHE A 751 -21.21 -13.84 -3.56
C PHE A 751 -22.63 -14.05 -4.08
N HIS A 752 -23.27 -15.19 -3.82
CA HIS A 752 -24.67 -15.36 -4.19
C HIS A 752 -25.60 -14.43 -3.39
N SER A 753 -25.33 -14.21 -2.10
CA SER A 753 -26.22 -13.47 -1.20
C SER A 753 -26.03 -11.95 -1.21
N MET A 754 -24.92 -11.45 -1.76
CA MET A 754 -24.61 -10.01 -1.80
C MET A 754 -25.34 -9.30 -2.95
N GLU A 755 -26.48 -8.69 -2.64
CA GLU A 755 -27.27 -7.84 -3.54
C GLU A 755 -27.37 -6.40 -3.00
N VAL A 756 -27.54 -5.43 -3.89
CA VAL A 756 -27.66 -4.02 -3.50
C VAL A 756 -29.07 -3.73 -2.96
N THR A 757 -29.15 -3.06 -1.82
CA THR A 757 -30.39 -2.44 -1.32
C THR A 757 -30.44 -0.97 -1.76
N GLU A 758 -31.58 -0.55 -2.32
CA GLU A 758 -31.79 0.85 -2.75
C GLU A 758 -32.11 1.73 -1.54
N ASP A 759 -31.38 2.85 -1.42
CA ASP A 759 -31.71 3.92 -0.49
C ASP A 759 -32.27 5.11 -1.29
N THR A 760 -33.51 5.52 -0.99
CA THR A 760 -34.30 6.44 -1.83
C THR A 760 -34.53 7.83 -1.21
N ALA A 761 -33.83 8.16 -0.13
CA ALA A 761 -34.00 9.44 0.55
C ALA A 761 -33.09 10.53 -0.06
N GLU A 762 -33.61 11.33 -1.01
CA GLU A 762 -33.02 12.64 -1.31
C GLU A 762 -33.69 13.70 -0.43
N ASN A 763 -32.95 14.23 0.54
CA ASN A 763 -33.39 15.40 1.28
C ASN A 763 -33.19 16.65 0.41
N LYS A 764 -34.25 17.43 0.25
CA LYS A 764 -34.20 18.71 -0.46
C LYS A 764 -33.40 19.71 0.38
N ILE A 765 -32.30 20.22 -0.18
CA ILE A 765 -31.39 21.16 0.48
C ILE A 765 -31.62 22.56 -0.08
N THR A 766 -31.52 23.58 0.78
CA THR A 766 -31.61 24.98 0.37
C THR A 766 -30.20 25.52 0.17
N PRO A 767 -29.89 26.17 -0.98
CA PRO A 767 -28.59 26.77 -1.19
C PRO A 767 -28.21 27.77 -0.09
N ALA A 768 -26.99 27.69 0.42
CA ALA A 768 -26.51 28.56 1.50
C ALA A 768 -25.01 28.83 1.39
N PHE A 769 -24.60 30.03 1.82
CA PHE A 769 -23.20 30.46 1.83
C PHE A 769 -22.76 30.84 3.24
N ARG A 770 -21.54 30.44 3.61
CA ARG A 770 -20.91 30.84 4.88
C ARG A 770 -19.42 31.03 4.69
N ILE A 771 -18.87 32.12 5.22
CA ILE A 771 -17.41 32.25 5.38
C ILE A 771 -16.98 31.36 6.55
N THR A 772 -16.10 30.39 6.30
CA THR A 772 -15.68 29.43 7.33
C THR A 772 -14.83 30.10 8.40
N ASP A 773 -14.90 29.59 9.63
CA ASP A 773 -14.18 30.17 10.76
C ASP A 773 -12.65 30.10 10.59
N TRP A 774 -12.19 29.01 10.00
CA TRP A 774 -10.80 28.72 9.65
C TRP A 774 -10.70 28.36 8.17
N PHE A 775 -9.53 28.56 7.56
CA PHE A 775 -9.26 28.20 6.17
C PHE A 775 -9.60 26.72 5.91
N GLU A 776 -10.21 26.43 4.76
CA GLU A 776 -10.66 25.08 4.37
C GLU A 776 -11.62 24.40 5.37
N ASN A 777 -12.30 25.18 6.22
CA ASN A 777 -13.21 24.69 7.25
C ASN A 777 -12.55 23.70 8.24
N LYS A 778 -11.24 23.87 8.49
CA LYS A 778 -10.47 23.11 9.48
C LYS A 778 -11.03 23.27 10.90
N HIS A 779 -10.76 22.30 11.78
CA HIS A 779 -11.30 22.29 13.14
C HIS A 779 -10.80 23.44 14.02
N GLY A 780 -9.64 23.98 13.74
CA GLY A 780 -9.00 25.07 14.48
C GLY A 780 -7.82 25.63 13.69
N ALA A 781 -7.05 26.53 14.30
CA ALA A 781 -5.78 26.99 13.76
C ALA A 781 -4.61 26.69 14.70
N LEU A 782 -3.44 26.44 14.13
CA LEU A 782 -2.20 26.20 14.85
C LEU A 782 -1.09 27.05 14.21
N SER A 783 -0.33 27.77 15.03
CA SER A 783 0.84 28.51 14.56
C SER A 783 2.09 28.06 15.32
N ILE A 784 3.15 27.77 14.56
CA ILE A 784 4.49 27.55 15.11
C ILE A 784 5.24 28.88 15.08
N SER A 785 5.85 29.26 16.20
CA SER A 785 6.66 30.45 16.32
C SER A 785 8.02 30.13 16.94
N PHE A 786 9.04 30.85 16.49
CA PHE A 786 10.40 30.77 17.00
C PHE A 786 10.87 32.12 17.51
N ASP A 787 11.53 32.14 18.66
CA ASP A 787 12.17 33.33 19.23
C ASP A 787 13.69 33.30 19.03
N ASP A 788 14.32 34.47 19.05
CA ASP A 788 15.78 34.67 19.10
C ASP A 788 16.62 34.28 17.88
N ALA A 789 16.03 33.85 16.77
CA ALA A 789 16.73 33.58 15.50
C ALA A 789 17.93 32.62 15.59
N SER A 790 17.86 31.58 16.43
CA SER A 790 18.95 30.60 16.53
C SER A 790 19.19 29.90 15.19
N MET A 791 20.45 29.72 14.80
CA MET A 791 20.82 29.11 13.52
C MET A 791 20.24 27.71 13.35
N THR A 792 20.08 26.94 14.44
CA THR A 792 19.54 25.58 14.35
C THR A 792 18.03 25.55 14.08
N GLN A 793 17.30 26.65 14.27
CA GLN A 793 15.93 26.75 13.76
C GLN A 793 15.91 26.63 12.23
N TYR A 794 16.91 27.21 11.56
CA TYR A 794 17.05 27.16 10.11
C TYR A 794 17.68 25.85 9.63
N THR A 795 18.73 25.35 10.29
CA THR A 795 19.44 24.13 9.82
C THR A 795 18.77 22.82 10.21
N GLU A 796 18.04 22.78 11.33
CA GLU A 796 17.38 21.56 11.83
C GLU A 796 15.85 21.67 11.77
N GLY A 797 15.29 22.82 12.19
CA GLY A 797 13.84 23.02 12.28
C GLY A 797 13.15 23.16 10.92
N VAL A 798 13.66 24.00 10.03
CA VAL A 798 13.07 24.23 8.69
C VAL A 798 13.01 22.94 7.86
N PRO A 799 14.06 22.10 7.76
CA PRO A 799 13.97 20.84 7.03
C PRO A 799 12.85 19.91 7.54
N VAL A 800 12.63 19.85 8.86
CA VAL A 800 11.54 19.08 9.46
C VAL A 800 10.18 19.68 9.09
N MET A 801 10.02 21.00 9.17
CA MET A 801 8.76 21.66 8.80
C MET A 801 8.46 21.52 7.30
N ASP A 802 9.46 21.70 6.44
CA ASP A 802 9.32 21.54 4.99
C ASP A 802 8.99 20.09 4.60
N LYS A 803 9.47 19.09 5.37
CA LYS A 803 9.06 17.69 5.20
C LYS A 803 7.54 17.51 5.29
N TYR A 804 6.85 18.29 6.12
CA TYR A 804 5.41 18.20 6.36
C TYR A 804 4.62 19.41 5.81
N GLY A 805 5.24 20.27 5.00
CA GLY A 805 4.59 21.46 4.42
C GLY A 805 4.21 22.54 5.45
N ILE A 806 4.81 22.54 6.65
CA ILE A 806 4.50 23.47 7.73
C ILE A 806 5.27 24.78 7.54
N LYS A 807 4.61 25.91 7.81
CA LYS A 807 5.21 27.25 7.81
C LYS A 807 5.07 27.91 9.18
N ALA A 808 6.09 28.65 9.58
CA ALA A 808 6.24 29.20 10.93
C ALA A 808 6.52 30.71 10.95
N THR A 809 6.57 31.28 12.16
CA THR A 809 6.87 32.69 12.43
C THR A 809 8.19 32.84 13.20
N PHE A 810 9.18 33.50 12.62
CA PHE A 810 10.51 33.67 13.22
C PHE A 810 10.69 35.11 13.72
N ALA A 811 10.80 35.29 15.04
CA ALA A 811 10.92 36.58 15.68
C ALA A 811 12.40 36.96 15.89
N LEU A 812 12.79 38.12 15.35
CA LEU A 812 14.18 38.57 15.31
C LEU A 812 14.43 39.70 16.32
N VAL A 813 15.54 39.61 17.05
CA VAL A 813 16.08 40.74 17.83
C VAL A 813 16.99 41.54 16.92
N SER A 814 16.60 42.74 16.52
CA SER A 814 17.28 43.42 15.39
C SER A 814 18.74 43.78 15.66
N GLU A 815 19.14 43.99 16.93
CA GLU A 815 20.55 44.22 17.31
C GLU A 815 21.44 42.98 17.11
N TRP A 816 20.89 41.77 17.20
CA TRP A 816 21.65 40.52 17.02
C TRP A 816 21.82 40.13 15.55
N MET A 817 21.05 40.74 14.65
CA MET A 817 21.01 40.33 13.25
C MET A 817 22.12 40.98 12.44
N ASN A 818 22.85 40.15 11.70
CA ASN A 818 23.79 40.54 10.66
C ASN A 818 23.31 40.01 9.30
N GLU A 819 23.98 40.40 8.21
CA GLU A 819 23.65 39.87 6.88
C GLU A 819 23.89 38.35 6.77
N ASN A 820 25.01 37.88 7.33
CA ASN A 820 25.38 36.47 7.44
C ASN A 820 25.23 35.97 8.89
N PRO A 821 25.17 34.64 9.10
CA PRO A 821 25.15 34.07 10.44
C PRO A 821 26.28 34.60 11.33
N SER A 822 25.97 34.84 12.60
CA SER A 822 26.92 35.45 13.54
C SER A 822 26.65 35.02 14.98
N LEU A 823 27.71 35.01 15.80
CA LEU A 823 27.59 34.71 17.22
C LEU A 823 27.04 35.93 17.97
N SER A 824 25.95 35.73 18.69
CA SER A 824 25.37 36.73 19.61
C SER A 824 25.07 36.08 20.95
N ALA A 825 25.16 36.85 22.03
CA ALA A 825 24.89 36.37 23.38
C ALA A 825 23.90 37.30 24.07
N GLU A 826 22.94 36.71 24.77
CA GLU A 826 22.20 37.44 25.80
C GLU A 826 23.15 37.82 26.94
N LYS A 827 22.91 38.96 27.59
CA LYS A 827 23.76 39.43 28.68
C LYS A 827 23.78 38.42 29.84
N GLY A 828 24.94 37.84 30.09
CA GLY A 828 25.12 36.83 31.14
C GLY A 828 24.92 35.38 30.68
N ASN A 829 24.72 35.15 29.38
CA ASN A 829 24.58 33.84 28.76
C ASN A 829 25.74 33.59 27.76
N PHE A 830 25.93 32.35 27.31
CA PHE A 830 26.95 32.04 26.30
C PHE A 830 26.48 32.42 24.89
N SER A 831 27.43 32.69 23.99
CA SER A 831 27.13 33.05 22.60
C SER A 831 26.64 31.84 21.81
N ILE A 832 25.50 31.99 21.13
CA ILE A 832 24.99 31.02 20.16
C ILE A 832 24.97 31.64 18.77
N GLU A 833 25.10 30.79 17.75
CA GLU A 833 25.02 31.25 16.37
C GLU A 833 23.58 31.60 16.02
N LYS A 834 23.39 32.78 15.43
CA LYS A 834 22.11 33.28 14.93
C LYS A 834 22.14 33.29 13.41
N PHE A 835 21.03 32.95 12.76
CA PHE A 835 20.94 33.12 11.31
C PHE A 835 20.87 34.61 10.93
N GLY A 836 21.29 34.95 9.71
CA GLY A 836 21.34 36.34 9.24
C GLY A 836 20.11 36.79 8.46
N TYR A 837 20.10 38.05 8.01
CA TYR A 837 19.05 38.59 7.14
C TYR A 837 18.96 37.87 5.80
N LYS A 838 20.06 37.26 5.32
CA LYS A 838 20.02 36.36 4.15
C LYS A 838 19.06 35.19 4.36
N GLN A 839 19.22 34.44 5.45
CA GLN A 839 18.32 33.33 5.79
C GLN A 839 16.89 33.82 6.05
N ALA A 840 16.73 34.98 6.70
CA ALA A 840 15.41 35.56 6.92
C ALA A 840 14.66 35.84 5.60
N ARG A 841 15.36 36.27 4.54
CA ARG A 841 14.77 36.43 3.20
C ARG A 841 14.40 35.10 2.55
N GLU A 842 15.25 34.08 2.66
CA GLU A 842 14.95 32.72 2.17
C GLU A 842 13.73 32.11 2.90
N LEU A 843 13.57 32.39 4.19
CA LEU A 843 12.38 32.00 4.97
C LEU A 843 11.11 32.68 4.44
N LEU A 844 11.17 33.97 4.10
CA LEU A 844 10.03 34.67 3.49
C LEU A 844 9.69 34.12 2.10
N GLU A 845 10.69 33.87 1.27
CA GLU A 845 10.52 33.31 -0.07
C GLU A 845 9.85 31.93 -0.04
N SER A 846 10.08 31.16 1.03
CA SER A 846 9.46 29.85 1.26
C SER A 846 8.10 29.90 1.99
N GLY A 847 7.55 31.10 2.22
CA GLY A 847 6.21 31.32 2.80
C GLY A 847 6.16 31.41 4.33
N ASN A 848 7.30 31.45 5.01
CA ASN A 848 7.35 31.70 6.45
C ASN A 848 7.18 33.20 6.77
N GLU A 849 6.88 33.51 8.03
CA GLU A 849 6.79 34.88 8.52
C GLU A 849 8.06 35.30 9.26
N ILE A 850 8.48 36.55 9.08
CA ILE A 850 9.45 37.24 9.93
C ILE A 850 8.72 38.23 10.84
N ALA A 851 8.97 38.13 12.15
CA ALA A 851 8.41 38.96 13.20
C ALA A 851 9.51 39.75 13.93
N SER A 852 9.11 40.78 14.69
CA SER A 852 10.03 41.53 15.56
C SER A 852 9.99 40.99 16.99
N HIS A 853 11.15 40.68 17.56
CA HIS A 853 11.36 40.42 18.98
C HIS A 853 12.03 41.62 19.67
N ASN A 854 11.70 42.84 19.21
CA ASN A 854 12.24 44.13 19.65
C ASN A 854 13.66 44.48 19.17
N GLU A 855 14.09 45.71 19.44
CA GLU A 855 15.44 46.18 19.07
C GLU A 855 16.51 45.48 19.90
N ILE A 856 16.30 45.48 21.21
CA ILE A 856 17.15 44.89 22.23
C ILE A 856 16.32 43.87 23.00
N HIS A 857 16.93 42.72 23.32
CA HIS A 857 16.33 41.68 24.14
C HIS A 857 16.35 42.07 25.63
N GLU A 858 15.42 42.94 26.05
CA GLU A 858 15.24 43.36 27.46
C GLU A 858 13.77 43.23 27.91
N LYS A 859 13.56 43.01 29.22
CA LYS A 859 12.21 42.93 29.80
C LYS A 859 11.54 44.29 29.80
N LEU A 860 10.51 44.45 28.96
CA LEU A 860 9.89 45.75 28.68
C LEU A 860 9.02 46.28 29.83
N ASP A 861 8.60 45.41 30.75
CA ASP A 861 7.80 45.79 31.92
C ASP A 861 8.44 46.89 32.78
N THR A 862 9.78 47.01 32.77
CA THR A 862 10.52 47.98 33.60
C THR A 862 11.06 49.17 32.81
N VAL A 863 10.75 49.27 31.53
CA VAL A 863 11.27 50.30 30.62
C VAL A 863 10.24 51.43 30.47
N PRO A 864 10.65 52.72 30.45
CA PRO A 864 9.74 53.83 30.21
C PRO A 864 9.00 53.74 28.86
N GLU A 865 7.71 54.10 28.83
CA GLU A 865 6.82 53.97 27.66
C GLU A 865 7.43 54.52 26.36
N GLU A 866 7.99 55.73 26.40
CA GLU A 866 8.59 56.38 25.23
C GLU A 866 9.79 55.60 24.67
N ARG A 867 10.63 55.03 25.56
CA ARG A 867 11.77 54.21 25.15
C ARG A 867 11.30 52.89 24.53
N VAL A 868 10.28 52.26 25.11
CA VAL A 868 9.69 51.03 24.55
C VAL A 868 9.16 51.28 23.13
N LEU A 869 8.40 52.37 22.94
CA LEU A 869 7.84 52.71 21.63
C LEU A 869 8.96 52.94 20.59
N ASN A 870 10.00 53.70 20.95
CA ASN A 870 11.12 53.94 20.04
C ASN A 870 11.84 52.64 19.64
N MET A 871 12.06 51.73 20.60
CA MET A 871 12.69 50.42 20.31
C MET A 871 11.83 49.57 19.39
N MET A 872 10.52 49.52 19.60
CA MET A 872 9.58 48.80 18.73
C MET A 872 9.62 49.36 17.30
N VAL A 873 9.57 50.68 17.14
CA VAL A 873 9.62 51.37 15.84
C VAL A 873 10.96 51.13 15.13
N ASN A 874 12.07 51.30 15.83
CA ASN A 874 13.41 51.08 15.28
C ASN A 874 13.61 49.63 14.83
N SER A 875 13.17 48.67 15.64
CA SER A 875 13.26 47.25 15.31
C SER A 875 12.48 46.93 14.04
N LYS A 876 11.22 47.37 13.95
CA LYS A 876 10.37 47.19 12.77
C LYS A 876 11.03 47.76 11.52
N GLN A 877 11.43 49.03 11.56
CA GLN A 877 12.06 49.70 10.42
C GLN A 877 13.38 49.03 10.00
N THR A 878 14.18 48.59 10.96
CA THR A 878 15.45 47.92 10.69
C THR A 878 15.23 46.57 10.01
N ILE A 879 14.32 45.76 10.53
CA ILE A 879 14.01 44.45 9.95
C ILE A 879 13.42 44.64 8.55
N GLU A 880 12.36 45.44 8.41
CA GLU A 880 11.68 45.70 7.13
C GLU A 880 12.64 46.20 6.04
N LYS A 881 13.59 47.06 6.40
CA LYS A 881 14.62 47.55 5.47
C LYS A 881 15.55 46.44 4.97
N ASN A 882 15.94 45.51 5.83
CA ASN A 882 16.90 44.46 5.48
C ASN A 882 16.27 43.26 4.76
N ILE A 883 14.98 42.99 5.00
CA ILE A 883 14.24 41.91 4.33
C ILE A 883 13.40 42.40 3.15
N ASN A 884 13.20 43.71 3.01
CA ASN A 884 12.33 44.34 2.00
C ASN A 884 10.89 43.77 2.00
N HIS A 885 10.34 43.55 3.20
CA HIS A 885 9.01 42.98 3.41
C HIS A 885 8.41 43.54 4.70
N PRO A 886 7.10 43.82 4.76
CA PRO A 886 6.45 44.31 5.98
C PRO A 886 6.50 43.29 7.13
N VAL A 887 6.62 43.79 8.36
CA VAL A 887 6.62 42.99 9.60
C VAL A 887 5.35 43.26 10.39
N TYR A 888 4.44 42.29 10.43
CA TYR A 888 3.12 42.48 11.04
C TYR A 888 3.04 42.10 12.52
N THR A 889 3.90 41.18 12.96
CA THR A 889 3.83 40.60 14.30
C THR A 889 4.96 41.09 15.19
N PHE A 890 4.60 41.47 16.42
CA PHE A 890 5.52 41.75 17.51
C PHE A 890 5.48 40.65 18.56
N VAL A 891 6.63 40.21 19.03
CA VAL A 891 6.75 39.24 20.10
C VAL A 891 7.38 39.90 21.31
N PHE A 892 6.70 39.90 22.46
CA PHE A 892 7.21 40.52 23.67
C PHE A 892 8.39 39.72 24.28
N PRO A 893 9.59 40.31 24.39
CA PRO A 893 10.70 39.68 25.11
C PRO A 893 10.31 39.38 26.57
N TYR A 894 10.78 38.23 27.06
CA TYR A 894 10.48 37.70 28.40
C TYR A 894 8.98 37.59 28.72
N SER A 895 8.12 37.45 27.70
CA SER A 895 6.66 37.43 27.86
C SER A 895 6.16 38.61 28.70
N SER A 896 6.65 39.81 28.41
CA SER A 896 6.22 41.03 29.11
C SER A 896 4.68 41.19 28.99
N THR A 897 4.01 41.53 30.09
CA THR A 897 2.53 41.49 30.19
C THR A 897 1.90 42.77 30.74
N LYS A 898 2.69 43.81 31.06
CA LYS A 898 2.09 45.05 31.57
C LYS A 898 1.14 45.68 30.55
N ALA A 899 -0.07 46.00 31.01
CA ALA A 899 -1.17 46.47 30.16
C ALA A 899 -0.85 47.71 29.30
N PHE A 900 0.07 48.58 29.74
CA PHE A 900 0.48 49.76 28.97
C PHE A 900 1.23 49.40 27.68
N LEU A 901 1.82 48.19 27.58
CA LEU A 901 2.62 47.75 26.44
C LEU A 901 1.76 47.43 25.21
N PHE A 902 0.57 46.87 25.39
CA PHE A 902 -0.24 46.38 24.27
C PHE A 902 -0.70 47.48 23.30
N PRO A 903 -1.12 48.68 23.76
CA PRO A 903 -1.40 49.78 22.83
C PRO A 903 -0.15 50.30 22.09
N LEU A 904 1.07 50.09 22.63
CA LEU A 904 2.30 50.56 21.99
C LEU A 904 2.65 49.77 20.74
N THR A 905 2.32 48.48 20.68
CA THR A 905 2.59 47.67 19.48
C THR A 905 1.78 48.19 18.29
N VAL A 906 0.53 48.60 18.53
CA VAL A 906 -0.31 49.26 17.53
C VAL A 906 0.27 50.63 17.13
N LYS A 907 0.69 51.46 18.11
CA LYS A 907 1.35 52.75 17.83
C LYS A 907 2.64 52.59 17.02
N ALA A 908 3.38 51.49 17.24
CA ALA A 908 4.60 51.15 16.52
C ALA A 908 4.34 50.57 15.11
N GLY A 909 3.08 50.32 14.75
CA GLY A 909 2.68 49.85 13.42
C GLY A 909 2.62 48.33 13.27
N PHE A 910 2.58 47.56 14.35
CA PHE A 910 2.30 46.13 14.33
C PHE A 910 0.78 45.87 14.33
N LEU A 911 0.37 44.78 13.70
CA LEU A 911 -1.04 44.35 13.62
C LEU A 911 -1.36 43.29 14.66
N PHE A 912 -0.37 42.46 14.98
CA PHE A 912 -0.48 41.37 15.91
C PHE A 912 0.65 41.48 16.92
N ALA A 913 0.36 41.12 18.17
CA ALA A 913 1.39 40.92 19.15
C ALA A 913 1.06 39.72 20.03
N ARG A 914 2.07 38.94 20.40
CA ARG A 914 1.92 37.76 21.26
C ARG A 914 2.78 37.82 22.51
N THR A 915 2.29 37.23 23.59
CA THR A 915 2.99 37.10 24.87
C THR A 915 2.81 35.69 25.44
N GLY A 916 3.80 35.20 26.18
CA GLY A 916 3.78 33.86 26.75
C GLY A 916 2.72 33.70 27.85
N THR A 917 1.88 32.67 27.72
CA THR A 917 0.84 32.26 28.66
C THR A 917 0.62 30.74 28.54
N ASP A 918 -0.23 30.14 29.37
CA ASP A 918 -0.64 28.73 29.23
C ASP A 918 -2.01 28.54 28.55
N GLN A 919 -2.54 29.58 27.89
CA GLN A 919 -3.90 29.60 27.32
C GLN A 919 -3.92 29.47 25.79
N THR A 920 -5.08 29.10 25.25
CA THR A 920 -5.39 29.13 23.81
C THR A 920 -6.21 30.38 23.44
N ASN A 921 -6.21 30.75 22.16
CA ASN A 921 -6.92 31.93 21.67
C ASN A 921 -8.32 31.54 21.18
N ILE A 922 -9.38 32.07 21.80
CA ILE A 922 -10.77 31.78 21.43
C ILE A 922 -11.20 32.71 20.29
N LYS A 923 -11.72 32.15 19.20
CA LYS A 923 -12.05 32.89 17.96
C LYS A 923 -12.96 34.10 18.17
N ASP A 924 -13.91 34.01 19.11
CA ASP A 924 -14.89 35.07 19.39
C ASP A 924 -14.39 36.16 20.36
N ASN A 925 -13.21 35.99 20.96
CA ASN A 925 -12.65 36.91 21.95
C ASN A 925 -11.13 37.10 21.76
N LEU A 926 -10.71 37.35 20.51
CA LEU A 926 -9.30 37.60 20.18
C LEU A 926 -8.91 39.04 20.51
N ASP A 927 -7.86 39.20 21.32
CA ASP A 927 -7.13 40.45 21.44
C ASP A 927 -5.82 40.35 20.66
N PHE A 928 -5.85 40.89 19.43
CA PHE A 928 -4.70 40.88 18.52
C PHE A 928 -3.46 41.60 19.09
N THR A 929 -3.58 42.38 20.16
CA THR A 929 -2.44 43.06 20.80
C THR A 929 -1.76 42.23 21.89
N LYS A 930 -2.33 41.06 22.24
CA LYS A 930 -1.83 40.17 23.29
C LYS A 930 -2.26 38.71 23.08
N LEU A 931 -2.04 38.18 21.88
CA LEU A 931 -2.31 36.79 21.56
C LEU A 931 -1.56 35.86 22.53
N ALA A 932 -2.29 34.88 23.05
CA ALA A 932 -1.78 33.86 23.96
C ALA A 932 -0.85 32.92 23.20
N THR A 933 0.30 32.61 23.79
CA THR A 933 1.28 31.68 23.20
C THR A 933 1.84 30.77 24.27
N ILE A 934 1.87 29.48 23.98
CA ILE A 934 2.41 28.46 24.87
C ILE A 934 3.86 28.20 24.46
N ALA A 935 4.79 28.42 25.37
CA ALA A 935 6.19 28.09 25.15
C ALA A 935 6.47 26.63 25.46
N ILE A 936 7.23 25.98 24.58
CA ILE A 936 7.74 24.63 24.76
C ILE A 936 9.17 24.73 25.34
N TYR A 937 9.32 24.29 26.58
CA TYR A 937 10.58 24.28 27.33
C TYR A 937 11.09 22.85 27.49
N ASN A 938 12.37 22.64 27.76
CA ASN A 938 12.94 21.33 28.07
C ASN A 938 12.47 20.80 29.44
N GLU A 939 12.43 21.66 30.47
CA GLU A 939 12.03 21.28 31.84
C GLU A 939 10.54 20.92 31.99
N ASN A 940 9.72 21.41 31.04
CA ASN A 940 8.30 21.09 30.89
C ASN A 940 8.02 20.64 29.45
N ASN A 941 8.97 19.92 28.82
CA ASN A 941 8.79 19.46 27.45
C ASN A 941 7.67 18.44 27.49
N PRO A 942 6.51 18.73 26.88
CA PRO A 942 5.39 17.82 26.99
C PRO A 942 5.84 16.47 26.44
N THR A 943 5.44 15.40 27.14
CA THR A 943 5.46 14.08 26.53
C THR A 943 4.65 14.14 25.23
N PRO A 944 4.88 13.22 24.29
CA PRO A 944 4.11 13.26 23.05
C PRO A 944 2.58 13.19 23.27
N GLU A 945 2.14 12.44 24.28
CA GLU A 945 0.74 12.42 24.75
C GLU A 945 0.28 13.80 25.25
N GLU A 946 1.03 14.44 26.16
CA GLU A 946 0.70 15.78 26.67
C GLU A 946 0.67 16.83 25.55
N PHE A 947 1.55 16.71 24.55
CA PHE A 947 1.60 17.60 23.39
C PHE A 947 0.36 17.43 22.52
N LYS A 948 -0.05 16.18 22.26
CA LYS A 948 -1.26 15.85 21.52
C LYS A 948 -2.51 16.37 22.24
N GLU A 949 -2.67 16.10 23.54
CA GLU A 949 -3.79 16.60 24.33
C GLU A 949 -3.89 18.12 24.27
N LYS A 950 -2.75 18.81 24.30
CA LYS A 950 -2.69 20.26 24.19
C LYS A 950 -3.18 20.75 22.83
N ILE A 951 -2.82 20.10 21.73
CA ILE A 951 -3.33 20.43 20.39
C ILE A 951 -4.82 20.10 20.29
N ASP A 952 -5.26 18.92 20.72
CA ASP A 952 -6.67 18.51 20.67
C ASP A 952 -7.57 19.48 21.45
N SER A 953 -7.07 20.04 22.56
CA SER A 953 -7.79 21.05 23.36
C SER A 953 -8.07 22.37 22.60
N ALA A 954 -7.40 22.57 21.45
CA ALA A 954 -7.54 23.72 20.58
C ALA A 954 -8.61 23.54 19.48
N TYR A 955 -9.45 22.50 19.57
CA TYR A 955 -10.66 22.41 18.74
C TYR A 955 -11.48 23.71 18.82
N ASP A 956 -11.82 24.26 17.65
CA ASP A 956 -12.48 25.56 17.44
C ASP A 956 -11.75 26.80 17.98
N LYS A 957 -10.44 26.67 18.24
CA LYS A 957 -9.57 27.72 18.79
C LYS A 957 -8.31 27.89 17.94
N TRP A 958 -7.52 28.89 18.30
CA TRP A 958 -6.19 29.11 17.75
C TRP A 958 -5.12 28.91 18.82
N ILE A 959 -4.25 27.92 18.60
CA ILE A 959 -3.09 27.66 19.44
C ILE A 959 -1.81 28.21 18.78
N ILE A 960 -0.97 28.87 19.56
CA ILE A 960 0.36 29.34 19.13
C ILE A 960 1.39 28.65 20.01
N LEU A 961 2.28 27.87 19.40
CA LEU A 961 3.36 27.14 20.07
C LEU A 961 4.69 27.85 19.79
N ASN A 962 5.45 28.13 20.85
CA ASN A 962 6.73 28.82 20.75
C ASN A 962 7.91 27.92 21.09
N TYR A 963 8.93 27.96 20.24
CA TYR A 963 10.19 27.25 20.37
C TYR A 963 11.36 28.24 20.36
N HIS A 964 12.47 27.92 21.02
CA HIS A 964 13.67 28.78 20.98
C HIS A 964 14.82 28.10 20.28
N HIS A 965 15.18 26.88 20.67
CA HIS A 965 16.35 26.19 20.11
C HIS A 965 16.00 24.77 19.68
N ILE A 966 16.49 24.36 18.51
CA ILE A 966 16.43 22.97 18.05
C ILE A 966 17.84 22.41 18.11
N PHE A 967 18.31 21.93 19.25
CA PHE A 967 19.71 21.53 19.41
C PHE A 967 19.86 20.01 19.29
N PRO A 968 20.69 19.52 18.35
CA PRO A 968 21.14 18.13 18.37
C PRO A 968 21.85 17.78 19.69
N ASP A 969 21.68 16.55 20.16
CA ASP A 969 22.23 16.12 21.47
C ASP A 969 23.76 16.16 21.56
N ASP A 970 24.44 16.09 20.41
CA ASP A 970 25.88 16.15 20.23
C ASP A 970 26.38 17.52 19.75
N SER A 971 25.48 18.50 19.62
CA SER A 971 25.82 19.86 19.20
C SER A 971 26.80 20.54 20.16
N LYS A 972 27.53 21.54 19.63
CA LYS A 972 28.47 22.35 20.41
C LYS A 972 27.77 23.05 21.57
N GLU A 973 26.56 23.55 21.35
CA GLU A 973 25.72 24.25 22.31
C GLU A 973 25.32 23.33 23.47
N MET A 974 24.86 22.10 23.17
CA MET A 974 24.54 21.11 24.19
C MET A 974 25.76 20.68 24.99
N ASN A 975 26.91 20.54 24.34
CA ASN A 975 28.17 20.23 25.02
C ASN A 975 28.64 21.37 25.94
N LEU A 976 28.44 22.63 25.55
CA LEU A 976 28.74 23.79 26.39
C LEU A 976 27.82 23.87 27.61
N LEU A 977 26.51 23.63 27.44
CA LEU A 977 25.55 23.56 28.55
C LEU A 977 25.96 22.49 29.57
N ARG A 978 26.31 21.29 29.11
CA ARG A 978 26.80 20.18 29.95
C ARG A 978 28.12 20.52 30.63
N TYR A 979 29.09 21.05 29.88
CA TYR A 979 30.44 21.37 30.40
C TYR A 979 30.40 22.45 31.50
N HIS A 980 29.55 23.47 31.33
CA HIS A 980 29.41 24.55 32.30
C HIS A 980 28.34 24.28 33.37
N ASN A 981 27.70 23.11 33.36
CA ASN A 981 26.64 22.72 34.29
C ASN A 981 25.49 23.76 34.32
N VAL A 982 25.11 24.25 33.15
CA VAL A 982 23.98 25.19 32.95
C VAL A 982 22.74 24.38 32.61
N THR A 983 21.64 24.64 33.31
CA THR A 983 20.34 24.00 33.04
C THR A 983 19.88 24.34 31.62
N ASN A 984 19.61 23.30 30.83
CA ASN A 984 19.02 23.45 29.50
C ASN A 984 17.50 23.60 29.65
N THR A 985 16.97 24.82 29.50
CA THR A 985 15.52 25.10 29.66
C THR A 985 14.79 25.32 28.32
N TYR A 986 15.46 25.74 27.25
CA TYR A 986 14.77 26.29 26.06
C TYR A 986 15.02 25.51 24.76
N SER A 987 15.64 24.33 24.81
CA SER A 987 15.90 23.53 23.60
C SER A 987 15.08 22.26 23.53
N VAL A 988 14.76 21.88 22.29
CA VAL A 988 14.15 20.60 21.91
C VAL A 988 15.10 19.93 20.93
N THR A 989 15.18 18.60 20.92
CA THR A 989 16.01 17.87 19.94
C THR A 989 15.31 17.82 18.57
N PRO A 990 16.04 17.70 17.45
CA PRO A 990 15.42 17.54 16.13
C PRO A 990 14.40 16.40 16.06
N ALA A 991 14.70 15.25 16.68
CA ALA A 991 13.80 14.08 16.68
C ALA A 991 12.48 14.34 17.43
N MET A 992 12.54 15.02 18.59
CA MET A 992 11.35 15.40 19.33
C MET A 992 10.54 16.46 18.60
N PHE A 993 11.23 17.44 17.99
CA PHE A 993 10.57 18.46 17.17
C PHE A 993 9.85 17.85 15.97
N GLU A 994 10.46 16.88 15.29
CA GLU A 994 9.83 16.11 14.21
C GLU A 994 8.56 15.39 14.67
N ARG A 995 8.62 14.69 15.80
CA ARG A 995 7.45 14.02 16.37
C ARG A 995 6.32 15.01 16.67
N GLN A 996 6.64 16.17 17.25
CA GLN A 996 5.68 17.24 17.52
C GLN A 996 5.09 17.84 16.23
N MET A 997 5.90 18.09 15.20
CA MET A 997 5.41 18.59 13.91
C MET A 997 4.48 17.58 13.23
N ARG A 998 4.77 16.28 13.36
CA ARG A 998 3.91 15.24 12.81
C ARG A 998 2.58 15.11 13.57
N LEU A 999 2.59 15.19 14.90
CA LEU A 999 1.35 15.28 15.69
C LEU A 999 0.53 16.52 15.34
N ALA A 1000 1.18 17.67 15.08
CA ALA A 1000 0.51 18.86 14.60
C ALA A 1000 -0.15 18.66 13.23
N ARG A 1001 0.57 18.06 12.26
CA ARG A 1001 0.01 17.70 10.94
C ARG A 1001 -1.22 16.80 11.08
N ASN A 1002 -1.15 15.79 11.94
CA ASN A 1002 -2.20 14.79 12.13
C ASN A 1002 -3.45 15.32 12.87
N SER A 1003 -3.45 16.58 13.32
CA SER A 1003 -4.51 17.16 14.17
C SER A 1003 -5.69 17.79 13.42
N ASP A 1004 -5.66 17.83 12.09
CA ASP A 1004 -6.63 18.53 11.23
C ASP A 1004 -6.83 20.04 11.54
N HIS A 1005 -5.85 20.66 12.20
CA HIS A 1005 -5.80 22.12 12.35
C HIS A 1005 -5.26 22.77 11.08
N TRP A 1006 -5.72 24.00 10.81
CA TRP A 1006 -5.06 24.86 9.82
C TRP A 1006 -3.73 25.36 10.39
N ILE A 1007 -2.63 24.82 9.88
CA ILE A 1007 -1.28 25.23 10.31
C ILE A 1007 -0.79 26.39 9.43
N ALA A 1008 -0.59 27.56 10.03
CA ALA A 1008 -0.09 28.73 9.30
C ALA A 1008 0.65 29.73 10.22
N PRO A 1009 1.49 30.62 9.65
CA PRO A 1009 2.14 31.69 10.41
C PRO A 1009 1.16 32.60 11.12
N VAL A 1010 1.62 33.25 12.20
CA VAL A 1010 0.77 34.02 13.13
C VAL A 1010 0.02 35.15 12.41
N SER A 1011 0.72 35.90 11.55
CA SER A 1011 0.13 36.96 10.75
C SER A 1011 -0.85 36.46 9.70
N THR A 1012 -0.69 35.24 9.18
CA THR A 1012 -1.61 34.66 8.20
C THR A 1012 -2.94 34.32 8.87
N VAL A 1013 -2.90 33.61 10.00
CA VAL A 1013 -4.11 33.32 10.80
C VAL A 1013 -4.74 34.60 11.32
N GLY A 1014 -3.93 35.50 11.90
CA GLY A 1014 -4.41 36.77 12.45
C GLY A 1014 -5.08 37.66 11.40
N ARG A 1015 -4.50 37.76 10.20
CA ARG A 1015 -5.13 38.47 9.08
C ARG A 1015 -6.41 37.78 8.65
N TYR A 1016 -6.47 36.44 8.61
CA TYR A 1016 -7.65 35.71 8.14
C TYR A 1016 -8.84 36.01 9.03
N VAL A 1017 -8.64 35.87 10.35
CA VAL A 1017 -9.71 36.13 11.31
C VAL A 1017 -10.11 37.60 11.27
N LYS A 1018 -9.16 38.54 11.27
CA LYS A 1018 -9.46 39.98 11.24
C LYS A 1018 -10.16 40.39 9.94
N GLN A 1019 -9.78 39.82 8.81
CA GLN A 1019 -10.44 40.07 7.53
C GLN A 1019 -11.84 39.46 7.51
N ARG A 1020 -12.01 38.21 7.94
CA ARG A 1020 -13.30 37.52 8.03
C ARG A 1020 -14.34 38.28 8.84
N ILE A 1021 -14.00 38.70 10.06
CA ILE A 1021 -14.95 39.42 10.94
C ILE A 1021 -15.33 40.81 10.43
N ASN A 1022 -14.52 41.39 9.54
CA ASN A 1022 -14.78 42.67 8.88
C ASN A 1022 -15.29 42.49 7.43
N SER A 1023 -15.66 41.26 7.04
CA SER A 1023 -16.17 40.96 5.71
C SER A 1023 -17.66 40.66 5.73
N ARG A 1024 -18.31 40.93 4.61
CA ARG A 1024 -19.71 40.55 4.35
C ARG A 1024 -19.85 39.99 2.94
N LEU A 1025 -20.80 39.09 2.74
CA LEU A 1025 -21.09 38.52 1.42
C LEU A 1025 -22.08 39.41 0.66
N GLU A 1026 -21.77 39.73 -0.58
CA GLU A 1026 -22.73 40.20 -1.59
C GLU A 1026 -22.99 39.04 -2.55
N ILE A 1027 -24.25 38.66 -2.69
CA ILE A 1027 -24.69 37.54 -3.51
C ILE A 1027 -25.76 38.06 -4.47
N THR A 1028 -25.52 37.90 -5.76
CA THR A 1028 -26.55 38.09 -6.79
C THR A 1028 -26.87 36.72 -7.38
N ASP A 1029 -28.08 36.26 -7.11
CA ASP A 1029 -28.57 34.95 -7.54
C ASP A 1029 -29.37 35.09 -8.83
N HIS A 1030 -29.06 34.24 -9.79
CA HIS A 1030 -29.79 34.03 -11.03
C HIS A 1030 -30.05 32.53 -11.18
N ASP A 1031 -31.09 32.14 -11.92
CA ASP A 1031 -31.53 30.74 -12.03
C ASP A 1031 -30.40 29.74 -12.37
N ASP A 1032 -29.41 30.14 -13.19
CA ASP A 1032 -28.29 29.31 -13.66
C ASP A 1032 -26.91 29.74 -13.13
N ARG A 1033 -26.81 30.86 -12.41
CA ARG A 1033 -25.51 31.44 -12.01
C ARG A 1033 -25.61 32.30 -10.76
N ILE A 1034 -24.56 32.29 -9.96
CA ILE A 1034 -24.43 33.12 -8.77
C ILE A 1034 -23.18 33.99 -8.90
N LEU A 1035 -23.35 35.30 -8.73
CA LEU A 1035 -22.23 36.23 -8.56
C LEU A 1035 -22.00 36.41 -7.07
N LEU A 1036 -20.82 36.04 -6.59
CA LEU A 1036 -20.44 36.14 -5.19
C LEU A 1036 -19.26 37.08 -5.02
N LYS A 1037 -19.36 38.00 -4.07
CA LYS A 1037 -18.27 38.90 -3.70
C LYS A 1037 -18.14 39.00 -2.20
N ILE A 1038 -16.91 38.89 -1.70
CA ILE A 1038 -16.60 39.21 -0.30
C ILE A 1038 -16.25 40.69 -0.22
N VAL A 1039 -17.11 41.53 0.37
CA VAL A 1039 -16.78 42.94 0.56
C VAL A 1039 -16.04 43.14 1.86
N ASN A 1040 -14.89 43.81 1.77
CA ASN A 1040 -14.04 44.15 2.91
C ASN A 1040 -13.38 45.53 2.71
N ASP A 1041 -13.49 46.40 3.70
CA ASP A 1041 -13.01 47.79 3.64
C ASP A 1041 -11.62 48.00 4.27
N LEU A 1042 -10.93 46.94 4.70
CA LEU A 1042 -9.59 47.04 5.25
C LEU A 1042 -8.55 47.34 4.15
N ASP A 1043 -7.37 47.81 4.55
CA ASP A 1043 -6.26 48.10 3.61
C ASP A 1043 -5.86 46.84 2.83
N ARG A 1044 -6.08 46.86 1.51
CA ARG A 1044 -5.84 45.74 0.61
C ARG A 1044 -4.36 45.37 0.47
N ASN A 1045 -3.43 46.27 0.80
CA ASN A 1045 -2.01 45.91 0.82
C ASN A 1045 -1.64 45.01 2.01
N ILE A 1046 -2.53 44.91 3.00
CA ILE A 1046 -2.35 44.16 4.23
C ILE A 1046 -3.32 42.97 4.29
N PHE A 1047 -4.60 43.24 4.02
CA PHE A 1047 -5.71 42.30 4.10
C PHE A 1047 -6.17 41.93 2.69
N ASN A 1048 -5.37 41.07 2.04
CA ASN A 1048 -5.69 40.45 0.76
C ASN A 1048 -5.27 38.97 0.76
N ILE A 1049 -5.81 38.24 1.73
CA ILE A 1049 -5.62 36.80 1.85
C ILE A 1049 -6.94 36.08 1.51
N PRO A 1050 -6.90 34.84 1.02
CA PRO A 1050 -8.13 34.14 0.68
C PRO A 1050 -8.97 33.83 1.92
N LEU A 1051 -10.29 34.03 1.81
CA LEU A 1051 -11.27 33.50 2.74
C LEU A 1051 -11.96 32.30 2.10
N THR A 1052 -12.18 31.24 2.87
CA THR A 1052 -12.87 30.05 2.39
C THR A 1052 -14.39 30.24 2.56
N ILE A 1053 -15.12 30.00 1.49
CA ILE A 1053 -16.58 29.97 1.43
C ILE A 1053 -17.04 28.53 1.36
N GLU A 1054 -17.87 28.13 2.33
CA GLU A 1054 -18.68 26.92 2.23
C GLU A 1054 -19.95 27.27 1.43
N PHE A 1055 -20.09 26.66 0.26
CA PHE A 1055 -21.30 26.71 -0.55
C PHE A 1055 -22.05 25.38 -0.41
N THR A 1056 -23.22 25.42 0.23
CA THR A 1056 -24.13 24.27 0.29
C THR A 1056 -25.12 24.38 -0.86
N THR A 1057 -25.31 23.33 -1.67
CA THR A 1057 -26.18 23.36 -2.86
C THR A 1057 -26.66 21.97 -3.28
N ASP A 1058 -27.83 21.89 -3.93
CA ASP A 1058 -28.35 20.68 -4.58
C ASP A 1058 -27.92 20.54 -6.06
N TRP A 1059 -27.22 21.53 -6.61
CA TRP A 1059 -26.64 21.49 -7.95
C TRP A 1059 -25.67 20.32 -8.11
N LYS A 1060 -25.73 19.61 -9.25
CA LYS A 1060 -24.95 18.39 -9.46
C LYS A 1060 -23.55 18.66 -9.98
N VAL A 1061 -23.42 19.62 -10.89
CA VAL A 1061 -22.14 20.06 -11.45
C VAL A 1061 -22.11 21.58 -11.45
N ILE A 1062 -21.07 22.14 -10.82
CA ILE A 1062 -20.89 23.58 -10.75
C ILE A 1062 -19.52 23.96 -11.30
N LYS A 1063 -19.45 25.10 -11.99
CA LYS A 1063 -18.20 25.70 -12.43
C LYS A 1063 -17.94 26.95 -11.62
N VAL A 1064 -16.74 27.06 -11.05
CA VAL A 1064 -16.29 28.23 -10.32
C VAL A 1064 -15.22 28.95 -11.13
N SER A 1065 -15.31 30.27 -11.20
CA SER A 1065 -14.35 31.11 -11.92
C SER A 1065 -14.01 32.39 -11.14
N ASN A 1066 -12.78 32.88 -11.33
CA ASN A 1066 -12.17 34.04 -10.64
C ASN A 1066 -11.92 33.83 -9.14
N SER A 1067 -11.71 32.58 -8.72
CA SER A 1067 -11.31 32.17 -7.38
C SER A 1067 -9.87 31.62 -7.39
N LEU A 1068 -9.30 31.33 -6.21
CA LEU A 1068 -7.96 30.69 -6.14
C LEU A 1068 -7.97 29.21 -6.52
N ASN A 1069 -9.14 28.57 -6.48
CA ASN A 1069 -9.34 27.18 -6.85
C ASN A 1069 -10.38 27.09 -7.96
N ASP A 1070 -10.13 27.77 -9.08
CA ASP A 1070 -11.00 27.67 -10.24
C ASP A 1070 -11.06 26.25 -10.81
N GLY A 1071 -12.27 25.83 -11.18
CA GLY A 1071 -12.49 24.52 -11.77
C GLY A 1071 -13.94 24.09 -11.74
N ILE A 1072 -14.15 22.81 -12.02
CA ILE A 1072 -15.45 22.15 -12.00
C ILE A 1072 -15.53 21.27 -10.76
N TYR A 1073 -16.69 21.32 -10.10
CA TYR A 1073 -16.96 20.58 -8.88
C TYR A 1073 -18.24 19.75 -9.03
N ASN A 1074 -18.23 18.58 -8.40
CA ASN A 1074 -19.44 17.82 -8.09
C ASN A 1074 -19.65 17.94 -6.58
N PRO A 1075 -20.62 18.74 -6.09
CA PRO A 1075 -20.82 18.94 -4.66
C PRO A 1075 -21.01 17.60 -3.92
N ARG A 1076 -20.04 17.26 -3.06
CA ARG A 1076 -20.07 16.06 -2.22
C ARG A 1076 -20.67 16.43 -0.87
N ASN A 1077 -21.60 15.66 -0.36
CA ASN A 1077 -22.47 15.99 0.76
C ASN A 1077 -23.17 17.34 0.57
N ASN A 1078 -23.42 17.70 -0.69
CA ASN A 1078 -24.04 18.96 -1.07
C ASN A 1078 -23.21 20.19 -0.67
N LYS A 1079 -21.89 20.05 -0.52
CA LYS A 1079 -20.98 21.14 -0.12
C LYS A 1079 -19.82 21.29 -1.10
N VAL A 1080 -19.38 22.53 -1.28
CA VAL A 1080 -18.15 22.92 -1.98
C VAL A 1080 -17.44 24.00 -1.17
N TYR A 1081 -16.11 23.95 -1.15
CA TYR A 1081 -15.27 24.96 -0.50
C TYR A 1081 -14.50 25.77 -1.55
N ILE A 1082 -14.74 27.08 -1.56
CA ILE A 1082 -14.20 28.01 -2.57
C ILE A 1082 -13.32 29.05 -1.87
N ASN A 1083 -12.11 29.26 -2.36
CA ASN A 1083 -11.14 30.18 -1.78
C ASN A 1083 -11.17 31.51 -2.55
N VAL A 1084 -11.64 32.58 -1.89
CA VAL A 1084 -11.97 33.86 -2.54
C VAL A 1084 -11.15 34.99 -1.96
N LEU A 1085 -10.54 35.79 -2.83
CA LEU A 1085 -9.89 37.04 -2.42
C LEU A 1085 -10.94 38.14 -2.17
N PRO A 1086 -10.76 38.99 -1.14
CA PRO A 1086 -11.68 40.08 -0.86
C PRO A 1086 -11.80 41.06 -2.02
N ASN A 1087 -13.02 41.54 -2.20
CA ASN A 1087 -13.43 42.52 -3.18
C ASN A 1087 -13.30 42.09 -4.65
N GLU A 1088 -13.02 40.82 -4.90
CA GLU A 1088 -13.10 40.18 -6.20
C GLU A 1088 -14.47 39.51 -6.36
N GLU A 1089 -15.04 39.60 -7.56
CA GLU A 1089 -16.30 38.95 -7.90
C GLU A 1089 -15.99 37.59 -8.52
N ILE A 1090 -16.53 36.53 -7.91
CA ILE A 1090 -16.46 35.18 -8.42
C ILE A 1090 -17.79 34.80 -9.07
N ILE A 1091 -17.71 33.87 -10.01
CA ILE A 1091 -18.87 33.35 -10.73
C ILE A 1091 -19.00 31.87 -10.40
N ILE A 1092 -20.20 31.46 -9.96
CA ILE A 1092 -20.56 30.06 -9.74
C ILE A 1092 -21.69 29.73 -10.71
N GLU A 1093 -21.43 28.90 -11.70
CA GLU A 1093 -22.40 28.53 -12.74
C GLU A 1093 -22.91 27.11 -12.49
N ASN A 1094 -24.23 26.90 -12.58
CA ASN A 1094 -24.80 25.57 -12.69
C ASN A 1094 -24.64 25.10 -14.14
N ILE A 1095 -23.80 24.10 -14.37
CA ILE A 1095 -23.56 23.55 -15.72
C ILE A 1095 -24.21 22.18 -15.91
N THR A 1096 -25.12 21.80 -15.00
CA THR A 1096 -25.93 20.59 -15.15
C THR A 1096 -26.92 20.81 -16.30
N GLU A 1097 -26.88 19.97 -17.34
CA GLU A 1097 -27.90 20.01 -18.41
C GLU A 1097 -29.26 19.55 -17.84
N GLU A 1098 -30.32 20.33 -18.12
CA GLU A 1098 -31.74 19.97 -17.86
C GLU A 1098 -32.21 18.81 -18.74
#